data_AF-A0A452SFJ6-F1
#
_entry.id   AF-A0A452SFJ6-F1
#
_cell.length_a   1.000
_cell.length_b   1.000
_cell.length_c   1.000
_cell.angle_alpha   90.00
_cell.angle_beta   90.00
_cell.angle_gamma   90.00
#
_symmetry.space_group_name_H-M   'P 1'
#
loop_
_entity.id
_entity.type
_entity.pdbx_description
1 polymer ?
#
loop_
_entity_poly.entity_id
_entity_poly.type
_entity_poly.pdbx_seq_one_letter_code
_entity_poly.pdbx_strand_id
1 'polypeptide(L)'
;MEEIKKLLLLVLGCAVQCERKEEFIERIKQLDIETQAGIVAHIQEVTHNQENVFDLQWLELPDVAPEELEALSRNMVFHLRRLIDERDECTELIVDLTQERDYLQTQQPPSPLKSSSAESTPSPTSSLSSEDRQHLAVELADTKARLRRVRQELEEKTEQLVDTRHEVDQLVLELQKVKQENIQLAADARSARAYRDELDSLREKANRVERLEMELVRCKEKLHDVDFYKARMEELREDNIILIETKAMLEEQLSAARARGDKVHELEKENLQLKSKLHDLELDRDTDKKRIEELLEENMVLEIAQKQSMNESVHLGWELEQLSKNADLSDASRKSFVFELNECASSRILKLEKENQGLQSTIQGLRDASLALEESSLKCGELEKENHQLSKKVITPLEREKQSNQDLETLSEELIKEKEQLQSDMESLKADRARQIKDLEQEKDHLNQAMWSLRERSQVSSEARAKDIEKENKALHQTVTETSSRLSKLEFEKQQLHKDFEQVKEKVERVQELEKELHRLEKENEKLAKKVASLKTATEKVDALERESRGLALENRKLRKSLDTLQNVSVQLEGLERDNKQLDEENLELRRMVETMRFTGAKMAQIERENQELEREKEELRKNVELLKALSKKSERLELSYQGVNAENLRLQQTLESSSQKAQALEQELRELEAENQVLQRDLEALRLSNKQLERSEKDRKALEQEVAQLEKDKKLLEKEAKRLWQQVELKDAVLDDSTAKLSAAERESRALDKELARCRDAASKLKELERDNRDLTKQVTMHTRTLTTLREVSRCGRAPRQPRLGGGAVNASAPSGTGVLCGGTVHVLPDSTWDGVCRSEEQRAHRLLGSPCPDITTTHNLAPFIPLLPVSTCVCAHLTSYFPAS
;
A
#
# COMPACT_ATOMS: atom_id res chain seq x y z
N MET A 1 62.94 -26.45 19.26
CA MET A 1 63.19 -25.02 19.57
C MET A 1 61.93 -24.19 19.33
N GLU A 2 61.30 -24.29 18.15
CA GLU A 2 60.12 -23.49 17.80
C GLU A 2 58.96 -23.62 18.80
N GLU A 3 58.64 -24.83 19.29
CA GLU A 3 57.64 -25.02 20.37
C GLU A 3 57.96 -24.26 21.67
N ILE A 4 59.25 -24.09 22.00
CA ILE A 4 59.67 -23.29 23.15
C ILE A 4 59.49 -21.80 22.86
N LYS A 5 59.66 -21.36 21.60
CA LYS A 5 59.32 -20.00 21.17
C LYS A 5 57.81 -19.77 21.22
N LYS A 6 56.98 -20.69 20.72
CA LYS A 6 55.51 -20.63 20.81
C LYS A 6 55.06 -20.50 22.27
N LEU A 7 55.59 -21.33 23.17
CA LEU A 7 55.29 -21.27 24.61
C LEU A 7 55.74 -19.94 25.25
N LEU A 8 56.92 -19.42 24.89
CA LEU A 8 57.39 -18.10 25.36
C LEU A 8 56.48 -16.96 24.88
N LEU A 9 56.09 -16.97 23.60
CA LEU A 9 55.17 -15.99 23.02
C LEU A 9 53.80 -16.04 23.70
N LEU A 10 53.26 -17.24 23.96
CA LEU A 10 52.01 -17.42 24.70
C LEU A 10 52.08 -16.85 26.12
N VAL A 11 53.13 -17.17 26.88
CA VAL A 11 53.32 -16.67 28.25
C VAL A 11 53.50 -15.14 28.28
N LEU A 12 54.23 -14.56 27.32
CA LEU A 12 54.38 -13.11 27.19
C LEU A 12 53.06 -12.43 26.78
N GLY A 13 52.28 -13.03 25.88
CA GLY A 13 50.95 -12.56 25.50
C GLY A 13 50.02 -12.47 26.71
N CYS A 14 49.90 -13.57 27.48
CA CYS A 14 49.13 -13.60 28.72
C CYS A 14 49.61 -12.55 29.74
N ALA A 15 50.93 -12.36 29.90
CA ALA A 15 51.48 -11.39 30.85
C ALA A 15 51.18 -9.92 30.47
N VAL A 16 51.15 -9.60 29.17
CA VAL A 16 50.93 -8.23 28.67
C VAL A 16 49.44 -7.90 28.50
N GLN A 17 48.60 -8.89 28.20
CA GLN A 17 47.15 -8.73 28.04
C GLN A 17 46.38 -8.79 29.38
N CYS A 18 46.97 -9.30 30.47
CA CYS A 18 46.29 -9.35 31.77
C CYS A 18 46.11 -7.97 32.42
N GLU A 19 45.12 -7.86 33.31
CA GLU A 19 44.82 -6.63 34.07
C GLU A 19 46.01 -6.12 34.89
N ARG A 20 46.91 -7.02 35.34
CA ARG A 20 48.08 -6.72 36.17
C ARG A 20 49.39 -6.57 35.36
N LYS A 21 49.30 -6.30 34.06
CA LYS A 21 50.44 -6.12 33.13
C LYS A 21 51.55 -5.20 33.64
N GLU A 22 51.21 -4.19 34.42
CA GLU A 22 52.18 -3.23 34.97
C GLU A 22 53.21 -3.89 35.89
N GLU A 23 52.80 -4.83 36.74
CA GLU A 23 53.71 -5.60 37.60
C GLU A 23 54.67 -6.50 36.82
N PHE A 24 54.22 -7.05 35.68
CA PHE A 24 55.06 -7.85 34.80
C PHE A 24 56.04 -6.97 34.03
N ILE A 25 55.62 -5.80 33.56
CA ILE A 25 56.48 -4.79 32.93
C ILE A 25 57.56 -4.30 33.91
N GLU A 26 57.24 -4.07 35.18
CA GLU A 26 58.24 -3.71 36.21
C GLU A 26 59.26 -4.83 36.47
N ARG A 27 58.83 -6.10 36.48
CA ARG A 27 59.74 -7.25 36.63
C ARG A 27 60.64 -7.43 35.41
N ILE A 28 60.12 -7.24 34.20
CA ILE A 28 60.93 -7.28 32.96
C ILE A 28 61.98 -6.16 32.97
N LYS A 29 61.64 -4.96 33.43
CA LYS A 29 62.57 -3.82 33.59
C LYS A 29 63.72 -4.06 34.59
N GLN A 30 63.68 -5.14 35.38
CA GLN A 30 64.75 -5.53 36.31
C GLN A 30 65.75 -6.55 35.73
N LEU A 31 65.49 -7.08 34.53
CA LEU A 31 66.40 -7.98 33.81
C LEU A 31 67.54 -7.19 33.13
N ASP A 32 68.54 -7.89 32.59
CA ASP A 32 69.60 -7.28 31.78
C ASP A 32 69.06 -6.72 30.45
N ILE A 33 69.78 -5.76 29.86
CA ILE A 33 69.31 -4.99 28.70
C ILE A 33 69.16 -5.85 27.44
N GLU A 34 69.99 -6.87 27.26
CA GLU A 34 69.91 -7.77 26.10
C GLU A 34 68.67 -8.69 26.19
N THR A 35 68.43 -9.27 27.37
CA THR A 35 67.21 -10.04 27.66
C THR A 35 65.95 -9.17 27.61
N GLN A 36 66.01 -7.92 28.09
CA GLN A 36 64.91 -6.96 27.93
C GLN A 36 64.62 -6.70 26.45
N ALA A 37 65.63 -6.45 25.62
CA ALA A 37 65.44 -6.20 24.19
C ALA A 37 64.82 -7.41 23.46
N GLY A 38 65.29 -8.63 23.77
CA GLY A 38 64.71 -9.87 23.23
C GLY A 38 63.26 -10.10 23.66
N ILE A 39 62.94 -9.87 24.94
CA ILE A 39 61.57 -9.96 25.45
C ILE A 39 60.68 -8.89 24.81
N VAL A 40 61.14 -7.64 24.66
CA VAL A 40 60.37 -6.56 24.02
C VAL A 40 60.08 -6.88 22.54
N ALA A 41 61.03 -7.46 21.80
CA ALA A 41 60.79 -7.91 20.43
C ALA A 41 59.70 -8.99 20.34
N HIS A 42 59.70 -9.96 21.27
CA HIS A 42 58.65 -10.97 21.33
C HIS A 42 57.31 -10.44 21.87
N ILE A 43 57.31 -9.42 22.72
CA ILE A 43 56.08 -8.69 23.11
C ILE A 43 55.49 -7.94 21.92
N GLN A 44 56.31 -7.30 21.08
CA GLN A 44 55.86 -6.69 19.82
C GLN A 44 55.27 -7.74 18.87
N GLU A 45 55.90 -8.92 18.77
CA GLU A 45 55.43 -10.07 17.98
C GLU A 45 54.04 -10.61 18.40
N VAL A 46 53.59 -10.35 19.64
CA VAL A 46 52.26 -10.73 20.17
C VAL A 46 51.36 -9.53 20.54
N THR A 47 51.69 -8.32 20.06
CA THR A 47 50.84 -7.12 20.27
C THR A 47 50.64 -6.29 19.01
N HIS A 48 51.56 -6.33 18.04
CA HIS A 48 51.50 -5.53 16.82
C HIS A 48 51.24 -6.38 15.57
N ASN A 49 51.56 -7.67 15.59
CA ASN A 49 51.23 -8.59 14.50
C ASN A 49 49.79 -9.11 14.64
N GLN A 50 48.86 -8.51 13.89
CA GLN A 50 47.47 -8.99 13.78
C GLN A 50 47.34 -10.44 13.27
N GLU A 51 48.41 -11.02 12.71
CA GLU A 51 48.45 -12.42 12.29
C GLU A 51 48.69 -13.43 13.43
N ASN A 52 49.17 -12.96 14.59
CA ASN A 52 49.50 -13.78 15.76
C ASN A 52 48.50 -13.62 16.91
N VAL A 53 47.63 -12.60 16.86
CA VAL A 53 46.74 -12.21 17.95
C VAL A 53 45.29 -12.35 17.50
N PHE A 54 44.55 -13.25 18.13
CA PHE A 54 43.11 -13.38 17.92
C PHE A 54 42.37 -12.45 18.88
N ASP A 55 42.03 -11.25 18.42
CA ASP A 55 41.34 -10.25 19.22
C ASP A 55 39.82 -10.54 19.31
N LEU A 56 39.26 -10.47 20.52
CA LEU A 56 37.83 -10.63 20.80
C LEU A 56 37.10 -9.31 21.07
N GLN A 57 37.81 -8.17 21.17
CA GLN A 57 37.23 -6.88 21.55
C GLN A 57 36.26 -6.30 20.51
N TRP A 58 36.20 -6.88 19.29
CA TRP A 58 35.25 -6.52 18.25
C TRP A 58 33.77 -6.68 18.64
N LEU A 59 33.47 -7.48 19.67
CA LEU A 59 32.10 -7.66 20.17
C LEU A 59 31.56 -6.44 20.94
N GLU A 60 32.43 -5.50 21.35
CA GLU A 60 32.08 -4.39 22.26
C GLU A 60 32.07 -3.00 21.61
N LEU A 61 32.39 -2.87 20.31
CA LEU A 61 32.35 -1.58 19.59
C LEU A 61 31.11 -1.43 18.70
N PRO A 62 30.18 -0.50 19.00
CA PRO A 62 29.29 0.07 18.00
C PRO A 62 30.03 1.12 17.14
N ASP A 63 29.67 1.22 15.86
CA ASP A 63 30.31 2.05 14.82
C ASP A 63 31.81 1.76 14.54
N VAL A 64 32.04 0.75 13.70
CA VAL A 64 33.29 0.53 12.95
C VAL A 64 32.98 0.63 11.45
N ALA A 65 33.88 1.19 10.63
CA ALA A 65 33.61 1.42 9.22
C ALA A 65 33.44 0.10 8.42
N PRO A 66 32.59 0.03 7.37
CA PRO A 66 32.35 -1.20 6.61
C PRO A 66 33.62 -1.84 6.03
N GLU A 67 34.55 -1.01 5.54
CA GLU A 67 35.83 -1.45 4.96
C GLU A 67 36.77 -2.04 6.02
N GLU A 68 36.75 -1.50 7.23
CA GLU A 68 37.53 -2.00 8.37
C GLU A 68 36.94 -3.31 8.90
N LEU A 69 35.60 -3.43 8.93
CA LEU A 69 34.89 -4.66 9.27
C LEU A 69 35.11 -5.77 8.22
N GLU A 70 35.20 -5.43 6.92
CA GLU A 70 35.59 -6.37 5.86
C GLU A 70 37.04 -6.85 6.00
N ALA A 71 37.97 -5.97 6.41
CA ALA A 71 39.36 -6.37 6.67
C ALA A 71 39.46 -7.28 7.91
N LEU A 72 38.82 -6.90 9.00
CA LEU A 72 38.82 -7.65 10.26
C LEU A 72 38.16 -9.04 10.11
N SER A 73 37.04 -9.12 9.42
CA SER A 73 36.34 -10.39 9.17
C SER A 73 37.13 -11.32 8.22
N ARG A 74 37.84 -10.80 7.22
CA ARG A 74 38.78 -11.60 6.40
C ARG A 74 39.91 -12.17 7.25
N ASN A 75 40.52 -11.37 8.13
CA ASN A 75 41.58 -11.82 9.04
C ASN A 75 41.06 -12.87 10.04
N MET A 76 39.86 -12.69 10.60
CA MET A 76 39.22 -13.69 11.46
C MET A 76 38.95 -15.01 10.73
N VAL A 77 38.47 -14.98 9.47
CA VAL A 77 38.26 -16.20 8.67
C VAL A 77 39.58 -16.91 8.35
N PHE A 78 40.67 -16.16 8.14
CA PHE A 78 42.01 -16.74 7.98
C PHE A 78 42.47 -17.44 9.28
N HIS A 79 42.31 -16.81 10.44
CA HIS A 79 42.70 -17.40 11.74
C HIS A 79 41.87 -18.62 12.12
N LEU A 80 40.56 -18.58 11.90
CA LEU A 80 39.68 -19.72 12.17
C LEU A 80 40.00 -20.91 11.25
N ARG A 81 40.44 -20.67 10.01
CA ARG A 81 40.96 -21.74 9.13
C ARG A 81 42.27 -22.28 9.67
N ARG A 82 43.26 -21.41 9.94
CA ARG A 82 44.58 -21.84 10.44
C ARG A 82 44.48 -22.66 11.74
N LEU A 83 43.58 -22.28 12.66
CA LEU A 83 43.32 -23.04 13.90
C LEU A 83 42.59 -24.38 13.66
N ILE A 84 41.81 -24.51 12.60
CA ILE A 84 41.22 -25.80 12.18
C ILE A 84 42.29 -26.70 11.55
N ASP A 85 43.13 -26.13 10.68
CA ASP A 85 44.22 -26.84 10.02
C ASP A 85 45.27 -27.32 11.06
N GLU A 86 45.74 -26.44 11.95
CA GLU A 86 46.64 -26.75 13.09
C GLU A 86 46.06 -27.83 14.02
N ARG A 87 44.73 -27.82 14.27
CA ARG A 87 44.05 -28.85 15.07
C ARG A 87 44.08 -30.21 14.38
N ASP A 88 43.85 -30.25 13.07
CA ASP A 88 43.76 -31.50 12.33
C ASP A 88 45.16 -32.12 12.15
N GLU A 89 46.20 -31.32 11.89
CA GLU A 89 47.61 -31.76 11.95
C GLU A 89 47.97 -32.35 13.33
N CYS A 90 47.58 -31.69 14.43
CA CYS A 90 47.79 -32.23 15.78
C CYS A 90 47.00 -33.53 16.02
N THR A 91 45.83 -33.69 15.40
CA THR A 91 44.97 -34.87 15.55
C THR A 91 45.56 -36.06 14.79
N GLU A 92 46.07 -35.85 13.57
CA GLU A 92 46.83 -36.87 12.83
C GLU A 92 48.09 -37.30 13.59
N LEU A 93 48.87 -36.35 14.14
CA LEU A 93 50.05 -36.67 14.94
C LEU A 93 49.73 -37.48 16.21
N ILE A 94 48.60 -37.20 16.88
CA ILE A 94 48.13 -37.99 18.04
C ILE A 94 47.73 -39.40 17.63
N VAL A 95 47.14 -39.56 16.45
CA VAL A 95 46.78 -40.87 15.87
C VAL A 95 48.02 -41.66 15.48
N ASP A 96 49.02 -41.05 14.86
CA ASP A 96 50.28 -41.69 14.49
C ASP A 96 51.09 -42.12 15.72
N LEU A 97 51.28 -41.24 16.71
CA LEU A 97 51.95 -41.58 17.98
C LEU A 97 51.19 -42.66 18.77
N THR A 98 49.86 -42.72 18.63
CA THR A 98 49.05 -43.80 19.19
C THR A 98 49.30 -45.12 18.46
N GLN A 99 49.35 -45.11 17.13
CA GLN A 99 49.67 -46.29 16.32
C GLN A 99 51.10 -46.78 16.58
N GLU A 100 52.10 -45.90 16.70
CA GLU A 100 53.47 -46.28 17.09
C GLU A 100 53.51 -46.93 18.47
N ARG A 101 52.81 -46.35 19.46
CA ARG A 101 52.72 -46.91 20.81
C ARG A 101 52.06 -48.29 20.80
N ASP A 102 50.95 -48.47 20.09
CA ASP A 102 50.24 -49.76 20.02
C ASP A 102 51.02 -50.80 19.20
N TYR A 103 51.75 -50.38 18.16
CA TYR A 103 52.67 -51.24 17.41
C TYR A 103 53.83 -51.73 18.28
N LEU A 104 54.49 -50.84 19.02
CA LEU A 104 55.57 -51.17 19.96
C LEU A 104 55.07 -52.06 21.11
N GLN A 105 53.87 -51.79 21.63
CA GLN A 105 53.25 -52.61 22.68
C GLN A 105 52.83 -54.01 22.17
N THR A 106 52.43 -54.12 20.90
CA THR A 106 52.13 -55.40 20.25
C THR A 106 53.39 -56.24 19.96
N GLN A 107 54.57 -55.64 19.90
CA GLN A 107 55.85 -56.37 19.72
C GLN A 107 56.43 -56.99 21.02
N GLN A 108 55.80 -56.81 22.19
CA GLN A 108 56.23 -57.50 23.41
C GLN A 108 55.50 -58.85 23.59
N PRO A 109 56.20 -60.01 23.47
CA PRO A 109 55.57 -61.32 23.66
C PRO A 109 55.30 -61.62 25.16
N PRO A 110 54.12 -62.15 25.53
CA PRO A 110 53.78 -62.43 26.92
C PRO A 110 54.53 -63.67 27.46
N SER A 111 55.50 -63.44 28.35
CA SER A 111 56.26 -64.49 29.04
C SER A 111 55.61 -64.84 30.40
N PRO A 112 55.23 -66.11 30.65
CA PRO A 112 54.51 -66.49 31.87
C PRO A 112 55.42 -66.88 33.04
N LEU A 113 54.84 -66.77 34.25
CA LEU A 113 55.34 -67.26 35.56
C LEU A 113 56.56 -66.55 36.17
N LYS A 114 56.37 -66.10 37.42
CA LYS A 114 57.23 -66.55 38.53
C LYS A 114 56.54 -66.46 39.89
N SER A 115 56.23 -67.63 40.45
CA SER A 115 55.77 -67.80 41.83
C SER A 115 56.60 -68.91 42.51
N SER A 116 57.40 -68.50 43.50
CA SER A 116 58.14 -69.38 44.41
C SER A 116 58.31 -68.58 45.70
N SER A 117 57.55 -68.82 46.77
CA SER A 117 57.33 -70.09 47.51
C SER A 117 58.59 -70.56 48.24
N ALA A 118 58.40 -71.04 49.47
CA ALA A 118 59.44 -71.09 50.49
C ALA A 118 60.13 -72.46 50.63
N GLU A 119 61.43 -72.41 50.92
CA GLU A 119 62.32 -73.50 51.39
C GLU A 119 63.45 -72.87 52.24
N SER A 120 64.17 -73.55 53.13
CA SER A 120 63.86 -74.71 54.00
C SER A 120 65.08 -75.04 54.88
N THR A 121 64.92 -75.22 56.21
CA THR A 121 65.89 -75.86 57.13
C THR A 121 67.33 -75.27 57.19
N PRO A 122 68.27 -75.82 58.00
CA PRO A 122 68.18 -76.39 59.35
C PRO A 122 68.98 -75.55 60.38
N SER A 123 69.16 -76.07 61.59
CA SER A 123 70.00 -75.52 62.68
C SER A 123 71.44 -75.20 62.27
N PRO A 124 72.10 -74.25 62.97
CA PRO A 124 73.03 -74.72 64.00
C PRO A 124 72.81 -74.10 65.40
N THR A 125 73.44 -74.72 66.39
CA THR A 125 73.36 -74.35 67.82
C THR A 125 74.30 -73.20 68.18
N SER A 126 73.77 -72.02 68.45
CA SER A 126 74.52 -70.91 69.07
C SER A 126 73.65 -69.99 69.95
N SER A 127 73.02 -70.58 70.96
CA SER A 127 72.53 -69.92 72.20
C SER A 127 71.93 -68.50 72.11
N LEU A 128 71.13 -68.18 71.09
CA LEU A 128 70.22 -67.03 71.15
C LEU A 128 69.19 -67.28 72.27
N SER A 129 68.95 -66.25 73.08
CA SER A 129 68.15 -66.31 74.30
C SER A 129 66.69 -66.69 74.03
N SER A 130 65.90 -66.90 75.10
CA SER A 130 64.45 -67.04 74.93
C SER A 130 63.83 -65.76 74.35
N GLU A 131 64.41 -64.60 74.69
CA GLU A 131 63.92 -63.26 74.36
C GLU A 131 64.17 -62.93 72.89
N ASP A 132 65.39 -63.11 72.37
CA ASP A 132 65.71 -62.85 70.95
C ASP A 132 64.78 -63.61 69.99
N ARG A 133 64.49 -64.87 70.34
CA ARG A 133 63.63 -65.78 69.57
C ARG A 133 62.14 -65.42 69.69
N GLN A 134 61.75 -64.72 70.76
CA GLN A 134 60.41 -64.13 70.90
C GLN A 134 60.32 -62.80 70.15
N HIS A 135 61.33 -61.92 70.23
CA HIS A 135 61.37 -60.65 69.50
C HIS A 135 61.28 -60.87 67.98
N LEU A 136 62.11 -61.75 67.41
CA LEU A 136 62.03 -62.12 65.99
C LEU A 136 60.68 -62.75 65.59
N ALA A 137 60.03 -63.48 66.50
CA ALA A 137 58.69 -64.02 66.26
C ALA A 137 57.60 -62.94 66.28
N VAL A 138 57.74 -61.92 67.13
CA VAL A 138 56.87 -60.73 67.16
C VAL A 138 57.06 -59.88 65.91
N GLU A 139 58.30 -59.58 65.50
CA GLU A 139 58.58 -58.85 64.26
C GLU A 139 58.07 -59.58 63.01
N LEU A 140 58.19 -60.90 62.97
CA LEU A 140 57.62 -61.73 61.89
C LEU A 140 56.08 -61.76 61.95
N ALA A 141 55.48 -61.72 63.13
CA ALA A 141 54.02 -61.59 63.28
C ALA A 141 53.54 -60.19 62.82
N ASP A 142 54.26 -59.13 63.16
CA ASP A 142 53.95 -57.74 62.83
C ASP A 142 54.11 -57.45 61.33
N THR A 143 55.20 -57.91 60.71
CA THR A 143 55.38 -57.83 59.25
C THR A 143 54.31 -58.64 58.53
N LYS A 144 53.95 -59.83 59.02
CA LYS A 144 52.82 -60.63 58.52
C LYS A 144 51.45 -60.01 58.81
N ALA A 145 51.31 -59.11 59.79
CA ALA A 145 50.10 -58.33 60.05
C ALA A 145 50.01 -57.11 59.13
N ARG A 146 51.12 -56.40 58.90
CA ARG A 146 51.25 -55.33 57.89
C ARG A 146 50.95 -55.87 56.49
N LEU A 147 51.50 -57.03 56.13
CA LEU A 147 51.23 -57.69 54.84
C LEU A 147 49.75 -58.09 54.65
N ARG A 148 49.02 -58.42 55.73
CA ARG A 148 47.57 -58.65 55.65
C ARG A 148 46.81 -57.34 55.44
N ARG A 149 47.17 -56.27 56.16
CA ARG A 149 46.56 -54.94 56.00
C ARG A 149 46.76 -54.39 54.59
N VAL A 150 47.98 -54.41 54.05
CA VAL A 150 48.25 -53.97 52.66
C VAL A 150 47.53 -54.83 51.61
N ARG A 151 47.26 -56.12 51.88
CA ARG A 151 46.41 -56.95 51.00
C ARG A 151 44.94 -56.56 51.08
N GLN A 152 44.40 -56.37 52.28
CA GLN A 152 43.03 -55.89 52.47
C GLN A 152 42.84 -54.49 51.84
N GLU A 153 43.77 -53.57 52.05
CA GLU A 153 43.79 -52.24 51.43
C GLU A 153 43.83 -52.33 49.89
N LEU A 154 44.58 -53.29 49.33
CA LEU A 154 44.61 -53.57 47.89
C LEU A 154 43.31 -54.20 47.37
N GLU A 155 42.70 -55.10 48.14
CA GLU A 155 41.39 -55.71 47.85
C GLU A 155 40.28 -54.64 47.86
N GLU A 156 40.19 -53.81 48.90
CA GLU A 156 39.29 -52.66 49.02
C GLU A 156 39.49 -51.63 47.89
N LYS A 157 40.76 -51.37 47.48
CA LYS A 157 41.06 -50.49 46.34
C LYS A 157 40.74 -51.12 44.99
N THR A 158 40.73 -52.45 44.88
CA THR A 158 40.30 -53.16 43.67
C THR A 158 38.78 -53.13 43.55
N GLU A 159 38.05 -53.29 44.64
CA GLU A 159 36.59 -53.13 44.71
C GLU A 159 36.18 -51.70 44.30
N GLN A 160 36.77 -50.67 44.91
CA GLN A 160 36.52 -49.25 44.56
C GLN A 160 36.87 -48.91 43.10
N LEU A 161 37.85 -49.60 42.50
CA LEU A 161 38.18 -49.44 41.08
C LEU A 161 37.13 -50.11 40.17
N VAL A 162 36.55 -51.23 40.59
CA VAL A 162 35.44 -51.87 39.86
C VAL A 162 34.17 -51.03 39.94
N ASP A 163 33.85 -50.48 41.11
CA ASP A 163 32.67 -49.61 41.29
C ASP A 163 32.78 -48.34 40.45
N THR A 164 33.87 -47.59 40.57
CA THR A 164 34.09 -46.35 39.77
C THR A 164 34.20 -46.64 38.27
N ARG A 165 34.71 -47.82 37.87
CA ARG A 165 34.64 -48.25 36.47
C ARG A 165 33.20 -48.51 36.02
N HIS A 166 32.36 -49.10 36.87
CA HIS A 166 30.95 -49.32 36.56
C HIS A 166 30.16 -48.01 36.46
N GLU A 167 30.44 -47.02 37.33
CA GLU A 167 29.91 -45.65 37.22
C GLU A 167 30.31 -44.99 35.89
N VAL A 168 31.57 -45.12 35.46
CA VAL A 168 32.02 -44.63 34.15
C VAL A 168 31.34 -45.36 32.99
N ASP A 169 31.21 -46.69 33.05
CA ASP A 169 30.49 -47.47 32.02
C ASP A 169 29.00 -47.06 31.95
N GLN A 170 28.34 -46.74 33.07
CA GLN A 170 26.98 -46.19 33.10
C GLN A 170 26.91 -44.78 32.48
N LEU A 171 27.79 -43.85 32.87
CA LEU A 171 27.83 -42.49 32.32
C LEU A 171 28.13 -42.47 30.82
N VAL A 172 28.90 -43.44 30.31
CA VAL A 172 29.12 -43.62 28.86
C VAL A 172 27.83 -44.04 28.15
N LEU A 173 27.02 -44.91 28.73
CA LEU A 173 25.71 -45.30 28.18
C LEU A 173 24.71 -44.13 28.20
N GLU A 174 24.67 -43.34 29.28
CA GLU A 174 23.84 -42.13 29.35
C GLU A 174 24.28 -41.08 28.32
N LEU A 175 25.58 -40.86 28.14
CA LEU A 175 26.12 -39.97 27.12
C LEU A 175 25.78 -40.45 25.69
N GLN A 176 25.78 -41.77 25.45
CA GLN A 176 25.33 -42.34 24.18
C GLN A 176 23.84 -42.11 23.95
N LYS A 177 23.00 -42.30 24.98
CA LYS A 177 21.55 -42.03 24.92
C LYS A 177 21.26 -40.56 24.62
N VAL A 178 21.89 -39.63 25.34
CA VAL A 178 21.73 -38.17 25.11
C VAL A 178 22.22 -37.76 23.72
N LYS A 179 23.28 -38.39 23.19
CA LYS A 179 23.73 -38.17 21.80
C LYS A 179 22.70 -38.66 20.77
N GLN A 180 22.06 -39.82 20.99
CA GLN A 180 20.99 -40.33 20.11
C GLN A 180 19.76 -39.42 20.17
N GLU A 181 19.35 -38.97 21.36
CA GLU A 181 18.25 -38.01 21.55
C GLU A 181 18.53 -36.67 20.87
N ASN A 182 19.77 -36.15 20.95
CA ASN A 182 20.18 -34.94 20.25
C ASN A 182 20.10 -35.10 18.72
N ILE A 183 20.57 -36.24 18.18
CA ILE A 183 20.48 -36.55 16.73
C ILE A 183 19.01 -36.62 16.28
N GLN A 184 18.13 -37.21 17.08
CA GLN A 184 16.69 -37.28 16.81
C GLN A 184 16.05 -35.88 16.85
N LEU A 185 16.28 -35.10 17.90
CA LEU A 185 15.79 -33.72 18.00
C LEU A 185 16.31 -32.83 16.85
N ALA A 186 17.54 -33.05 16.39
CA ALA A 186 18.09 -32.37 15.22
C ALA A 186 17.43 -32.81 13.90
N ALA A 187 16.95 -34.06 13.80
CA ALA A 187 16.14 -34.54 12.67
C ALA A 187 14.73 -33.96 12.70
N ASP A 188 14.08 -33.93 13.87
CA ASP A 188 12.75 -33.35 14.07
C ASP A 188 12.77 -31.83 13.82
N ALA A 189 13.86 -31.15 14.21
CA ALA A 189 14.08 -29.75 13.86
C ALA A 189 14.33 -29.54 12.34
N ARG A 190 14.72 -30.56 11.57
CA ARG A 190 14.82 -30.48 10.10
C ARG A 190 13.46 -30.70 9.43
N SER A 191 12.68 -31.71 9.84
CA SER A 191 11.33 -31.91 9.33
C SER A 191 10.41 -30.73 9.68
N ALA A 192 10.51 -30.19 10.90
CA ALA A 192 9.81 -28.97 11.32
C ALA A 192 10.33 -27.68 10.65
N ARG A 193 11.36 -27.72 9.81
CA ARG A 193 11.68 -26.64 8.85
C ARG A 193 10.98 -26.90 7.52
N ALA A 194 11.16 -28.08 6.93
CA ALA A 194 10.47 -28.47 5.69
C ALA A 194 8.95 -28.26 5.76
N TYR A 195 8.28 -28.61 6.86
CA TYR A 195 6.84 -28.36 7.02
C TYR A 195 6.47 -26.86 7.14
N ARG A 196 7.38 -25.99 7.58
CA ARG A 196 7.17 -24.54 7.51
C ARG A 196 7.33 -24.04 6.09
N ASP A 197 8.37 -24.48 5.38
CA ASP A 197 8.62 -24.13 3.98
C ASP A 197 7.43 -24.58 3.08
N GLU A 198 6.86 -25.75 3.35
CA GLU A 198 5.63 -26.24 2.72
C GLU A 198 4.40 -25.38 3.07
N LEU A 199 4.20 -25.04 4.35
CA LEU A 199 3.10 -24.17 4.80
C LEU A 199 3.19 -22.77 4.20
N ASP A 200 4.39 -22.19 4.08
CA ASP A 200 4.60 -20.89 3.47
C ASP A 200 4.39 -20.93 1.95
N SER A 201 4.82 -22.00 1.28
CA SER A 201 4.45 -22.24 -0.12
C SER A 201 2.93 -22.41 -0.32
N LEU A 202 2.22 -23.01 0.64
CA LEU A 202 0.75 -23.13 0.62
C LEU A 202 0.06 -21.78 0.91
N ARG A 203 0.61 -20.95 1.80
CA ARG A 203 0.15 -19.57 2.04
C ARG A 203 0.30 -18.70 0.80
N GLU A 204 1.44 -18.76 0.11
CA GLU A 204 1.62 -18.05 -1.17
C GLU A 204 0.62 -18.49 -2.24
N LYS A 205 0.35 -19.80 -2.33
CA LYS A 205 -0.67 -20.36 -3.25
C LYS A 205 -2.07 -19.88 -2.87
N ALA A 206 -2.45 -19.89 -1.60
CA ALA A 206 -3.73 -19.34 -1.13
C ALA A 206 -3.86 -17.84 -1.44
N ASN A 207 -2.84 -17.05 -1.11
CA ASN A 207 -2.77 -15.61 -1.43
C ASN A 207 -2.80 -15.33 -2.94
N ARG A 208 -2.39 -16.29 -3.79
CA ARG A 208 -2.53 -16.21 -5.26
C ARG A 208 -3.94 -16.57 -5.71
N VAL A 209 -4.59 -17.56 -5.09
CA VAL A 209 -5.99 -17.89 -5.35
C VAL A 209 -6.91 -16.72 -4.98
N GLU A 210 -6.79 -16.13 -3.78
CA GLU A 210 -7.61 -14.96 -3.39
C GLU A 210 -7.49 -13.80 -4.40
N ARG A 211 -6.29 -13.51 -4.90
CA ARG A 211 -6.10 -12.49 -5.95
C ARG A 211 -6.79 -12.84 -7.27
N LEU A 212 -6.67 -14.08 -7.73
CA LEU A 212 -7.34 -14.57 -8.94
C LEU A 212 -8.87 -14.60 -8.78
N GLU A 213 -9.38 -14.86 -7.57
CA GLU A 213 -10.81 -14.80 -7.25
C GLU A 213 -11.33 -13.35 -7.27
N MET A 214 -10.59 -12.40 -6.70
CA MET A 214 -10.90 -10.96 -6.80
C MET A 214 -10.88 -10.46 -8.25
N GLU A 215 -9.88 -10.86 -9.04
CA GLU A 215 -9.83 -10.55 -10.48
C GLU A 215 -11.00 -11.17 -11.25
N LEU A 216 -11.39 -12.40 -10.90
CA LEU A 216 -12.52 -13.11 -11.50
C LEU A 216 -13.88 -12.49 -11.12
N VAL A 217 -14.03 -11.95 -9.90
CA VAL A 217 -15.19 -11.13 -9.51
C VAL A 217 -15.22 -9.84 -10.33
N ARG A 218 -14.11 -9.10 -10.42
CA ARG A 218 -14.04 -7.87 -11.25
C ARG A 218 -14.29 -8.12 -12.73
N CYS A 219 -13.90 -9.29 -13.25
CA CYS A 219 -14.22 -9.69 -14.62
C CYS A 219 -15.68 -10.10 -14.81
N LYS A 220 -16.36 -10.63 -13.78
CA LYS A 220 -17.82 -10.81 -13.79
C LYS A 220 -18.55 -9.47 -13.76
N GLU A 221 -18.14 -8.51 -12.92
CA GLU A 221 -18.74 -7.17 -12.86
C GLU A 221 -18.73 -6.51 -14.25
N LYS A 222 -17.55 -6.46 -14.89
CA LYS A 222 -17.39 -5.97 -16.27
C LYS A 222 -18.22 -6.72 -17.32
N LEU A 223 -18.55 -8.00 -17.08
CA LEU A 223 -19.44 -8.74 -17.97
C LEU A 223 -20.91 -8.30 -17.81
N HIS A 224 -21.35 -8.00 -16.57
CA HIS A 224 -22.67 -7.42 -16.33
C HIS A 224 -22.79 -6.01 -16.94
N ASP A 225 -21.72 -5.21 -16.89
CA ASP A 225 -21.66 -3.92 -17.62
C ASP A 225 -21.87 -4.12 -19.12
N VAL A 226 -21.17 -5.10 -19.73
CA VAL A 226 -21.32 -5.42 -21.15
C VAL A 226 -22.73 -5.90 -21.50
N ASP A 227 -23.34 -6.74 -20.67
CA ASP A 227 -24.73 -7.18 -20.86
C ASP A 227 -25.73 -6.02 -20.69
N PHE A 228 -25.49 -5.08 -19.75
CA PHE A 228 -26.28 -3.86 -19.60
C PHE A 228 -26.17 -2.95 -20.82
N TYR A 229 -24.95 -2.65 -21.29
CA TYR A 229 -24.75 -1.84 -22.50
C TYR A 229 -25.31 -2.54 -23.75
N LYS A 230 -25.24 -3.87 -23.82
CA LYS A 230 -25.86 -4.65 -24.89
C LYS A 230 -27.38 -4.50 -24.87
N ALA A 231 -28.03 -4.70 -23.73
CA ALA A 231 -29.48 -4.52 -23.59
C ALA A 231 -29.90 -3.09 -23.96
N ARG A 232 -29.17 -2.08 -23.48
CA ARG A 232 -29.42 -0.67 -23.84
C ARG A 232 -29.22 -0.38 -25.33
N MET A 233 -28.28 -1.06 -25.97
CA MET A 233 -28.06 -1.03 -27.43
C MET A 233 -29.09 -1.86 -28.22
N GLU A 234 -29.86 -2.74 -27.59
CA GLU A 234 -30.96 -3.48 -28.19
C GLU A 234 -32.25 -2.65 -28.09
N GLU A 235 -32.56 -2.07 -26.91
CA GLU A 235 -33.60 -1.05 -26.73
C GLU A 235 -33.49 0.10 -27.75
N LEU A 236 -32.31 0.72 -27.87
CA LEU A 236 -32.09 1.83 -28.80
C LEU A 236 -32.14 1.43 -30.28
N ARG A 237 -32.05 0.14 -30.61
CA ARG A 237 -32.30 -0.37 -31.98
C ARG A 237 -33.79 -0.57 -32.22
N GLU A 238 -34.54 -1.08 -31.24
CA GLU A 238 -35.99 -1.21 -31.33
C GLU A 238 -36.65 0.18 -31.44
N ASP A 239 -36.25 1.15 -30.61
CA ASP A 239 -36.63 2.56 -30.74
C ASP A 239 -36.33 3.11 -32.15
N ASN A 240 -35.16 2.80 -32.70
CA ASN A 240 -34.76 3.28 -34.02
C ASN A 240 -35.56 2.64 -35.16
N ILE A 241 -35.91 1.35 -35.05
CA ILE A 241 -36.79 0.65 -35.99
C ILE A 241 -38.19 1.29 -35.97
N ILE A 242 -38.76 1.51 -34.78
CA ILE A 242 -40.07 2.16 -34.62
C ILE A 242 -40.05 3.60 -35.20
N LEU A 243 -38.96 4.34 -35.01
CA LEU A 243 -38.77 5.66 -35.63
C LEU A 243 -38.65 5.61 -37.16
N ILE A 244 -38.04 4.55 -37.72
CA ILE A 244 -37.96 4.34 -39.18
C ILE A 244 -39.34 3.95 -39.75
N GLU A 245 -40.08 3.06 -39.08
CA GLU A 245 -41.42 2.63 -39.49
C GLU A 245 -42.44 3.78 -39.43
N THR A 246 -42.45 4.55 -38.33
CA THR A 246 -43.31 5.73 -38.20
C THR A 246 -42.92 6.83 -39.20
N LYS A 247 -41.63 7.03 -39.48
CA LYS A 247 -41.17 7.91 -40.56
C LYS A 247 -41.68 7.43 -41.92
N ALA A 248 -41.54 6.15 -42.24
CA ALA A 248 -42.00 5.58 -43.52
C ALA A 248 -43.52 5.74 -43.71
N MET A 249 -44.30 5.52 -42.65
CA MET A 249 -45.74 5.77 -42.65
C MET A 249 -46.08 7.24 -42.92
N LEU A 250 -45.32 8.18 -42.34
CA LEU A 250 -45.52 9.62 -42.59
C LEU A 250 -45.09 10.03 -44.01
N GLU A 251 -44.03 9.43 -44.56
CA GLU A 251 -43.62 9.60 -45.96
C GLU A 251 -44.68 9.05 -46.93
N GLU A 252 -45.30 7.90 -46.62
CA GLU A 252 -46.43 7.35 -47.36
C GLU A 252 -47.64 8.30 -47.30
N GLN A 253 -48.07 8.73 -46.10
CA GLN A 253 -49.17 9.68 -45.92
C GLN A 253 -48.94 11.00 -46.68
N LEU A 254 -47.69 11.50 -46.69
CA LEU A 254 -47.29 12.69 -47.45
C LEU A 254 -47.35 12.46 -48.96
N SER A 255 -46.91 11.31 -49.45
CA SER A 255 -47.01 10.95 -50.88
C SER A 255 -48.48 10.81 -51.33
N ALA A 256 -49.33 10.18 -50.51
CA ALA A 256 -50.76 10.08 -50.75
C ALA A 256 -51.45 11.47 -50.69
N ALA A 257 -50.98 12.38 -49.83
CA ALA A 257 -51.45 13.76 -49.80
C ALA A 257 -51.06 14.54 -51.06
N ARG A 258 -49.83 14.36 -51.56
CA ARG A 258 -49.38 14.93 -52.85
C ARG A 258 -50.22 14.40 -54.01
N ALA A 259 -50.38 13.08 -54.14
CA ALA A 259 -51.19 12.48 -55.20
C ALA A 259 -52.67 12.93 -55.19
N ARG A 260 -53.27 13.17 -54.01
CA ARG A 260 -54.59 13.83 -53.91
C ARG A 260 -54.55 15.27 -54.42
N GLY A 261 -53.50 16.02 -54.09
CA GLY A 261 -53.26 17.36 -54.62
C GLY A 261 -53.13 17.36 -56.15
N ASP A 262 -52.34 16.45 -56.72
CA ASP A 262 -52.17 16.32 -58.17
C ASP A 262 -53.52 16.03 -58.86
N LYS A 263 -54.33 15.12 -58.30
CA LYS A 263 -55.68 14.83 -58.82
C LYS A 263 -56.64 16.03 -58.71
N VAL A 264 -56.48 16.90 -57.72
CA VAL A 264 -57.23 18.18 -57.65
C VAL A 264 -56.79 19.11 -58.79
N HIS A 265 -55.49 19.29 -59.04
CA HIS A 265 -55.01 20.12 -60.16
C HIS A 265 -55.47 19.58 -61.54
N GLU A 266 -55.56 18.25 -61.71
CA GLU A 266 -56.17 17.66 -62.91
C GLU A 266 -57.65 18.04 -63.05
N LEU A 267 -58.44 17.92 -61.98
CA LEU A 267 -59.87 18.27 -61.98
C LEU A 267 -60.11 19.77 -62.17
N GLU A 268 -59.23 20.63 -61.64
CA GLU A 268 -59.27 22.08 -61.89
C GLU A 268 -58.97 22.40 -63.35
N LYS A 269 -57.99 21.73 -63.96
CA LYS A 269 -57.67 21.85 -65.39
C LYS A 269 -58.85 21.39 -66.27
N GLU A 270 -59.49 20.27 -65.94
CA GLU A 270 -60.72 19.81 -66.60
C GLU A 270 -61.87 20.82 -66.42
N ASN A 271 -62.03 21.39 -65.22
CA ASN A 271 -63.06 22.39 -64.92
C ASN A 271 -62.85 23.70 -65.73
N LEU A 272 -61.60 24.14 -65.89
CA LEU A 272 -61.25 25.28 -66.75
C LEU A 272 -61.50 25.00 -68.24
N GLN A 273 -61.21 23.78 -68.72
CA GLN A 273 -61.54 23.37 -70.09
C GLN A 273 -63.05 23.32 -70.34
N LEU A 274 -63.84 22.86 -69.37
CA LEU A 274 -65.30 22.87 -69.44
C LEU A 274 -65.88 24.29 -69.40
N LYS A 275 -65.29 25.19 -68.60
CA LYS A 275 -65.63 26.62 -68.59
C LYS A 275 -65.32 27.31 -69.93
N SER A 276 -64.19 27.00 -70.57
CA SER A 276 -63.87 27.49 -71.91
C SER A 276 -64.94 27.03 -72.91
N LYS A 277 -65.20 25.72 -73.00
CA LYS A 277 -66.20 25.15 -73.91
C LYS A 277 -67.61 25.71 -73.68
N LEU A 278 -67.96 26.01 -72.43
CA LEU A 278 -69.22 26.66 -72.11
C LEU A 278 -69.23 28.09 -72.65
N HIS A 279 -68.16 28.87 -72.45
CA HIS A 279 -68.04 30.22 -72.99
C HIS A 279 -68.05 30.23 -74.54
N ASP A 280 -67.37 29.28 -75.19
CA ASP A 280 -67.38 29.11 -76.63
C ASP A 280 -68.82 28.89 -77.14
N LEU A 281 -69.59 28.01 -76.49
CA LEU A 281 -71.02 27.78 -76.79
C LEU A 281 -71.93 28.98 -76.44
N GLU A 282 -71.55 29.82 -75.48
CA GLU A 282 -72.27 31.06 -75.20
C GLU A 282 -72.01 32.12 -76.27
N LEU A 283 -70.78 32.19 -76.80
CA LEU A 283 -70.43 33.03 -77.94
C LEU A 283 -71.16 32.57 -79.21
N ASP A 284 -71.15 31.27 -79.52
CA ASP A 284 -71.91 30.70 -80.64
C ASP A 284 -73.39 31.08 -80.54
N ARG A 285 -74.04 30.78 -79.39
CA ARG A 285 -75.42 31.16 -79.07
C ARG A 285 -75.69 32.66 -79.24
N ASP A 286 -74.74 33.51 -78.86
CA ASP A 286 -74.90 34.97 -78.93
C ASP A 286 -74.55 35.54 -80.33
N THR A 287 -73.86 34.77 -81.19
CA THR A 287 -73.82 35.03 -82.64
C THR A 287 -75.09 34.55 -83.35
N ASP A 288 -75.67 33.41 -82.97
CA ASP A 288 -76.97 32.96 -83.47
C ASP A 288 -78.07 33.97 -83.14
N LYS A 289 -78.11 34.51 -81.90
CA LYS A 289 -79.01 35.61 -81.53
C LYS A 289 -78.84 36.82 -82.44
N LYS A 290 -77.60 37.29 -82.63
CA LYS A 290 -77.32 38.42 -83.52
C LYS A 290 -77.73 38.13 -84.96
N ARG A 291 -77.53 36.91 -85.47
CA ARG A 291 -77.98 36.57 -86.82
C ARG A 291 -79.51 36.48 -86.92
N ILE A 292 -80.21 36.10 -85.86
CA ILE A 292 -81.67 36.19 -85.76
C ILE A 292 -82.12 37.66 -85.70
N GLU A 293 -81.44 38.51 -84.94
CA GLU A 293 -81.70 39.96 -84.86
C GLU A 293 -81.47 40.64 -86.22
N GLU A 294 -80.33 40.39 -86.88
CA GLU A 294 -80.03 40.80 -88.26
C GLU A 294 -81.11 40.32 -89.24
N LEU A 295 -81.54 39.05 -89.17
CA LEU A 295 -82.61 38.54 -90.04
C LEU A 295 -83.97 39.18 -89.75
N LEU A 296 -84.25 39.60 -88.51
CA LEU A 296 -85.47 40.34 -88.15
C LEU A 296 -85.39 41.80 -88.65
N GLU A 297 -84.23 42.44 -88.58
CA GLU A 297 -83.98 43.76 -89.16
C GLU A 297 -84.04 43.72 -90.69
N GLU A 298 -83.41 42.74 -91.35
CA GLU A 298 -83.51 42.49 -92.79
C GLU A 298 -84.98 42.32 -93.22
N ASN A 299 -85.77 41.51 -92.50
CA ASN A 299 -87.21 41.36 -92.79
C ASN A 299 -87.99 42.66 -92.57
N MET A 300 -87.74 43.41 -91.50
CA MET A 300 -88.43 44.68 -91.23
C MET A 300 -88.05 45.77 -92.24
N VAL A 301 -86.79 45.82 -92.68
CA VAL A 301 -86.33 46.72 -93.75
C VAL A 301 -86.96 46.33 -95.09
N LEU A 302 -87.09 45.03 -95.40
CA LEU A 302 -87.82 44.57 -96.60
C LEU A 302 -89.32 44.94 -96.53
N GLU A 303 -89.97 44.81 -95.37
CA GLU A 303 -91.36 45.23 -95.17
C GLU A 303 -91.54 46.76 -95.28
N ILE A 304 -90.57 47.53 -94.77
CA ILE A 304 -90.52 48.99 -94.93
C ILE A 304 -90.28 49.38 -96.39
N ALA A 305 -89.33 48.75 -97.09
CA ALA A 305 -89.06 49.00 -98.50
C ALA A 305 -90.25 48.65 -99.40
N GLN A 306 -90.98 47.57 -99.08
CA GLN A 306 -92.25 47.23 -99.74
C GLN A 306 -93.30 48.34 -99.55
N LYS A 307 -93.44 48.88 -98.33
CA LYS A 307 -94.34 50.01 -98.02
C LYS A 307 -93.86 51.33 -98.65
N GLN A 308 -92.56 51.58 -98.72
CA GLN A 308 -91.97 52.77 -99.32
C GLN A 308 -92.12 52.75 -100.85
N SER A 309 -91.84 51.64 -101.51
CA SER A 309 -92.12 51.48 -102.95
C SER A 309 -93.60 51.72 -103.30
N MET A 310 -94.51 51.27 -102.43
CA MET A 310 -95.95 51.56 -102.53
C MET A 310 -96.28 53.06 -102.37
N ASN A 311 -95.50 53.82 -101.59
CA ASN A 311 -95.71 55.24 -101.31
C ASN A 311 -94.97 56.19 -102.27
N GLU A 312 -93.78 55.84 -102.75
CA GLU A 312 -93.02 56.61 -103.75
C GLU A 312 -93.74 56.61 -105.10
N SER A 313 -94.45 55.52 -105.40
CA SER A 313 -95.44 55.41 -106.48
C SER A 313 -96.58 56.45 -106.36
N VAL A 314 -96.77 57.07 -105.20
CA VAL A 314 -97.70 58.19 -104.96
C VAL A 314 -96.95 59.53 -104.96
N HIS A 315 -95.76 59.61 -104.37
CA HIS A 315 -95.03 60.88 -104.21
C HIS A 315 -94.42 61.43 -105.53
N LEU A 316 -94.01 60.56 -106.46
CA LEU A 316 -93.57 60.99 -107.80
C LEU A 316 -94.69 61.67 -108.62
N GLY A 317 -95.96 61.54 -108.20
CA GLY A 317 -97.06 62.33 -108.75
C GLY A 317 -97.14 63.78 -108.25
N TRP A 318 -96.28 64.18 -107.30
CA TRP A 318 -96.34 65.48 -106.61
C TRP A 318 -95.11 66.37 -106.84
N GLU A 319 -93.89 65.81 -106.93
CA GLU A 319 -92.65 66.61 -107.03
C GLU A 319 -92.46 67.38 -108.35
N LEU A 320 -93.31 67.17 -109.36
CA LEU A 320 -93.28 67.87 -110.64
C LEU A 320 -93.63 69.38 -110.56
N GLU A 321 -93.76 69.98 -109.36
CA GLU A 321 -94.44 71.26 -109.14
C GLU A 321 -93.64 72.40 -108.39
N GLN A 322 -92.34 72.28 -107.95
CA GLN A 322 -91.79 73.12 -106.80
C GLN A 322 -90.30 73.71 -106.60
N LEU A 323 -89.26 73.74 -107.48
CA LEU A 323 -87.76 73.83 -107.12
C LEU A 323 -86.96 75.15 -106.59
N SER A 324 -85.90 75.11 -105.64
CA SER A 324 -85.16 76.22 -104.80
C SER A 324 -83.58 76.15 -104.25
N LYS A 325 -82.99 76.99 -103.27
CA LYS A 325 -81.47 77.29 -102.88
C LYS A 325 -80.95 78.18 -101.59
N ASN A 326 -79.64 78.21 -101.04
CA ASN A 326 -78.80 79.29 -100.20
C ASN A 326 -77.42 78.96 -99.32
N ALA A 327 -76.57 79.92 -98.70
CA ALA A 327 -75.21 79.81 -97.85
C ALA A 327 -74.72 81.06 -96.90
N ASP A 328 -73.57 81.44 -96.13
CA ASP A 328 -72.07 81.12 -95.72
C ASP A 328 -71.30 82.00 -94.51
N LEU A 329 -69.97 81.80 -94.05
CA LEU A 329 -68.85 82.65 -93.27
C LEU A 329 -68.40 82.48 -91.69
N SER A 330 -67.30 82.94 -90.91
CA SER A 330 -65.81 83.46 -90.86
C SER A 330 -65.04 83.71 -89.40
N ASP A 331 -63.66 83.95 -89.16
CA ASP A 331 -62.85 84.19 -87.80
C ASP A 331 -61.26 84.68 -87.74
N ALA A 332 -60.55 85.13 -86.59
CA ALA A 332 -59.01 85.18 -86.21
C ALA A 332 -58.35 86.02 -84.93
N SER A 333 -57.15 85.69 -84.23
CA SER A 333 -56.25 86.55 -83.24
C SER A 333 -54.87 86.01 -82.51
N ARG A 334 -53.85 86.79 -81.90
CA ARG A 334 -52.66 86.40 -80.92
C ARG A 334 -51.43 87.36 -80.39
N LYS A 335 -50.66 87.06 -79.25
CA LYS A 335 -49.13 87.26 -78.82
C LYS A 335 -48.52 88.20 -77.64
N SER A 336 -47.32 87.92 -76.94
CA SER A 336 -46.50 88.76 -75.92
C SER A 336 -44.93 88.41 -75.59
N PHE A 337 -44.11 89.05 -74.65
CA PHE A 337 -42.68 88.74 -74.06
C PHE A 337 -42.05 89.70 -72.90
N VAL A 338 -40.83 89.51 -72.24
CA VAL A 338 -40.23 90.35 -71.08
C VAL A 338 -38.69 90.75 -70.71
N PHE A 339 -37.68 89.98 -70.14
CA PHE A 339 -36.81 90.30 -68.90
C PHE A 339 -35.37 91.06 -68.73
N GLU A 340 -34.14 90.49 -68.94
CA GLU A 340 -33.06 90.06 -67.93
C GLU A 340 -31.89 90.87 -67.13
N LEU A 341 -30.99 91.73 -67.68
CA LEU A 341 -29.50 92.00 -67.44
C LEU A 341 -28.62 92.11 -66.11
N ASN A 342 -29.08 92.17 -64.84
CA ASN A 342 -28.24 92.67 -63.69
C ASN A 342 -27.28 91.66 -62.98
N GLU A 343 -27.33 90.36 -63.30
CA GLU A 343 -26.87 89.29 -62.40
C GLU A 343 -25.37 88.93 -62.50
N CYS A 344 -24.70 89.33 -63.58
CA CYS A 344 -23.44 88.72 -64.01
C CYS A 344 -22.18 89.11 -63.18
N ALA A 345 -22.14 90.33 -62.62
CA ALA A 345 -20.93 90.85 -61.97
C ALA A 345 -20.63 90.19 -60.61
N SER A 346 -21.64 90.11 -59.73
CA SER A 346 -21.49 89.63 -58.35
C SER A 346 -21.09 88.14 -58.26
N SER A 347 -21.47 87.35 -59.27
CA SER A 347 -21.20 85.91 -59.36
C SER A 347 -19.69 85.57 -59.38
N ARG A 348 -18.84 86.47 -59.89
CA ARG A 348 -17.41 86.18 -60.12
C ARG A 348 -16.54 86.26 -58.87
N ILE A 349 -16.89 87.10 -57.89
CA ILE A 349 -16.12 87.24 -56.64
C ILE A 349 -16.37 86.04 -55.72
N LEU A 350 -17.64 85.66 -55.54
CA LEU A 350 -18.07 84.58 -54.65
C LEU A 350 -17.47 83.20 -54.99
N LYS A 351 -17.04 82.99 -56.25
CA LYS A 351 -16.36 81.75 -56.65
C LYS A 351 -14.95 81.64 -56.08
N LEU A 352 -14.15 82.70 -56.18
CA LEU A 352 -12.75 82.70 -55.76
C LEU A 352 -12.60 82.51 -54.24
N GLU A 353 -13.54 83.06 -53.46
CA GLU A 353 -13.59 82.84 -52.01
C GLU A 353 -13.87 81.38 -51.66
N LYS A 354 -14.85 80.74 -52.33
CA LYS A 354 -15.16 79.32 -52.14
C LYS A 354 -14.02 78.39 -52.59
N GLU A 355 -13.35 78.71 -53.69
CA GLU A 355 -12.21 77.92 -54.19
C GLU A 355 -11.04 77.95 -53.20
N ASN A 356 -10.71 79.11 -52.63
CA ASN A 356 -9.65 79.24 -51.63
C ASN A 356 -10.00 78.53 -50.30
N GLN A 357 -11.26 78.62 -49.87
CA GLN A 357 -11.74 77.92 -48.67
C GLN A 357 -11.74 76.38 -48.85
N GLY A 358 -12.09 75.90 -50.05
CA GLY A 358 -12.01 74.48 -50.41
C GLY A 358 -10.57 73.93 -50.41
N LEU A 359 -9.60 74.70 -50.90
CA LEU A 359 -8.18 74.32 -50.89
C LEU A 359 -7.60 74.23 -49.46
N GLN A 360 -8.07 75.06 -48.53
CA GLN A 360 -7.70 74.91 -47.11
C GLN A 360 -8.29 73.64 -46.50
N SER A 361 -9.54 73.30 -46.83
CA SER A 361 -10.19 72.07 -46.35
C SER A 361 -9.51 70.80 -46.85
N THR A 362 -9.07 70.74 -48.12
CA THR A 362 -8.36 69.57 -48.65
C THR A 362 -6.96 69.41 -48.07
N ILE A 363 -6.24 70.52 -47.81
CA ILE A 363 -4.93 70.46 -47.12
C ILE A 363 -5.07 69.91 -45.70
N GLN A 364 -6.14 70.26 -44.97
CA GLN A 364 -6.38 69.69 -43.65
C GLN A 364 -6.73 68.20 -43.72
N GLY A 365 -7.67 67.81 -44.58
CA GLY A 365 -8.03 66.39 -44.76
C GLY A 365 -6.86 65.49 -45.19
N LEU A 366 -5.89 66.01 -45.97
CA LEU A 366 -4.67 65.29 -46.32
C LEU A 366 -3.71 65.09 -45.13
N ARG A 367 -3.67 66.02 -44.17
CA ARG A 367 -2.90 65.86 -42.93
C ARG A 367 -3.53 64.83 -42.00
N ASP A 368 -4.85 64.92 -41.83
CA ASP A 368 -5.60 64.00 -40.97
C ASP A 368 -5.54 62.56 -41.53
N ALA A 369 -5.60 62.41 -42.86
CA ALA A 369 -5.39 61.12 -43.53
C ALA A 369 -3.94 60.60 -43.37
N SER A 370 -2.93 61.47 -43.37
CA SER A 370 -1.53 61.07 -43.14
C SER A 370 -1.32 60.55 -41.71
N LEU A 371 -1.89 61.21 -40.71
CA LEU A 371 -1.84 60.78 -39.31
C LEU A 371 -2.59 59.45 -39.10
N ALA A 372 -3.76 59.29 -39.71
CA ALA A 372 -4.50 58.03 -39.69
C ALA A 372 -3.71 56.88 -40.36
N LEU A 373 -2.95 57.16 -41.42
CA LEU A 373 -2.08 56.18 -42.06
C LEU A 373 -0.93 55.77 -41.13
N GLU A 374 -0.29 56.73 -40.46
CA GLU A 374 0.81 56.48 -39.51
C GLU A 374 0.33 55.66 -38.29
N GLU A 375 -0.83 56.02 -37.70
CA GLU A 375 -1.49 55.19 -36.68
C GLU A 375 -1.82 53.77 -37.18
N SER A 376 -2.28 53.62 -38.42
CA SER A 376 -2.58 52.30 -38.98
C SER A 376 -1.32 51.45 -39.16
N SER A 377 -0.19 52.07 -39.50
CA SER A 377 1.10 51.38 -39.64
C SER A 377 1.62 50.86 -38.29
N LEU A 378 1.46 51.64 -37.22
CA LEU A 378 1.81 51.23 -35.85
C LEU A 378 0.92 50.08 -35.39
N LYS A 379 -0.41 50.18 -35.59
CA LYS A 379 -1.37 49.10 -35.27
C LYS A 379 -1.10 47.82 -36.06
N CYS A 380 -0.75 47.90 -37.34
CA CYS A 380 -0.28 46.73 -38.10
C CYS A 380 1.01 46.14 -37.49
N GLY A 381 2.00 46.97 -37.17
CA GLY A 381 3.25 46.52 -36.53
C GLY A 381 3.09 46.01 -35.10
N GLU A 382 1.96 46.24 -34.44
CA GLU A 382 1.58 45.61 -33.16
C GLU A 382 0.84 44.28 -33.41
N LEU A 383 -0.16 44.27 -34.29
CA LEU A 383 -0.88 43.07 -34.71
C LEU A 383 0.04 42.00 -35.34
N GLU A 384 1.08 42.39 -36.08
CA GLU A 384 2.10 41.46 -36.59
C GLU A 384 2.89 40.81 -35.45
N LYS A 385 3.25 41.56 -34.40
CA LYS A 385 3.95 41.03 -33.22
C LYS A 385 3.04 40.10 -32.42
N GLU A 386 1.77 40.48 -32.23
CA GLU A 386 0.78 39.62 -31.56
C GLU A 386 0.54 38.34 -32.37
N ASN A 387 0.33 38.44 -33.68
CA ASN A 387 0.14 37.29 -34.58
C ASN A 387 1.38 36.37 -34.59
N HIS A 388 2.59 36.93 -34.56
CA HIS A 388 3.82 36.13 -34.47
C HIS A 388 4.01 35.49 -33.08
N GLN A 389 3.54 36.13 -31.99
CA GLN A 389 3.48 35.53 -30.66
C GLN A 389 2.41 34.43 -30.55
N LEU A 390 1.22 34.66 -31.11
CA LEU A 390 0.12 33.70 -31.18
C LEU A 390 0.53 32.48 -32.03
N SER A 391 1.18 32.70 -33.17
CA SER A 391 1.78 31.64 -33.98
C SER A 391 2.73 30.77 -33.16
N LYS A 392 3.65 31.36 -32.38
CA LYS A 392 4.54 30.58 -31.48
C LYS A 392 3.78 29.88 -30.33
N LYS A 393 2.72 30.51 -29.80
CA LYS A 393 1.82 29.90 -28.79
C LYS A 393 0.94 28.78 -29.35
N VAL A 394 0.74 28.67 -30.67
CA VAL A 394 -0.02 27.60 -31.34
C VAL A 394 0.90 26.51 -31.89
N ILE A 395 2.06 26.87 -32.44
CA ILE A 395 3.06 25.91 -32.96
C ILE A 395 3.61 25.03 -31.82
N THR A 396 4.02 25.62 -30.70
CA THR A 396 4.66 24.84 -29.62
C THR A 396 3.75 23.83 -28.89
N PRO A 397 2.44 24.02 -28.67
CA PRO A 397 1.55 22.93 -28.25
C PRO A 397 1.28 21.94 -29.39
N LEU A 398 1.10 22.38 -30.64
CA LEU A 398 0.88 21.48 -31.78
C LEU A 398 2.08 20.53 -32.02
N GLU A 399 3.30 20.97 -31.74
CA GLU A 399 4.51 20.13 -31.78
C GLU A 399 4.52 19.09 -30.66
N ARG A 400 4.09 19.44 -29.44
CA ARG A 400 3.92 18.46 -28.34
C ARG A 400 2.76 17.50 -28.57
N GLU A 401 1.67 17.97 -29.16
CA GLU A 401 0.51 17.16 -29.54
C GLU A 401 0.89 16.17 -30.64
N LYS A 402 1.68 16.59 -31.64
CA LYS A 402 2.26 15.68 -32.64
C LYS A 402 3.16 14.62 -32.02
N GLN A 403 4.08 15.01 -31.13
CA GLN A 403 4.93 14.04 -30.42
C GLN A 403 4.08 13.06 -29.62
N SER A 404 3.13 13.57 -28.80
CA SER A 404 2.23 12.73 -28.01
C SER A 404 1.35 11.81 -28.85
N ASN A 405 0.90 12.25 -30.04
CA ASN A 405 0.14 11.41 -30.97
C ASN A 405 1.04 10.33 -31.59
N GLN A 406 2.31 10.63 -31.87
CA GLN A 406 3.27 9.66 -32.40
C GLN A 406 3.72 8.65 -31.33
N ASP A 407 3.83 9.08 -30.07
CA ASP A 407 4.06 8.21 -28.91
C ASP A 407 2.83 7.32 -28.61
N LEU A 408 1.61 7.82 -28.86
CA LEU A 408 0.38 7.03 -28.80
C LEU A 408 0.25 6.06 -29.99
N GLU A 409 0.74 6.44 -31.17
CA GLU A 409 0.74 5.61 -32.37
C GLU A 409 1.67 4.40 -32.18
N THR A 410 2.90 4.59 -31.66
CA THR A 410 3.81 3.49 -31.33
C THR A 410 3.27 2.59 -30.22
N LEU A 411 2.70 3.15 -29.15
CA LEU A 411 1.99 2.37 -28.11
C LEU A 411 0.81 1.58 -28.69
N SER A 412 0.09 2.12 -29.68
CA SER A 412 -0.99 1.40 -30.36
C SER A 412 -0.47 0.24 -31.21
N GLU A 413 0.68 0.40 -31.88
CA GLU A 413 1.32 -0.71 -32.60
C GLU A 413 1.81 -1.80 -31.65
N GLU A 414 2.37 -1.43 -30.49
CA GLU A 414 2.81 -2.39 -29.46
C GLU A 414 1.62 -3.18 -28.89
N LEU A 415 0.51 -2.50 -28.57
CA LEU A 415 -0.74 -3.14 -28.17
C LEU A 415 -1.34 -4.03 -29.27
N ILE A 416 -1.18 -3.69 -30.55
CA ILE A 416 -1.59 -4.55 -31.67
C ILE A 416 -0.71 -5.80 -31.72
N LYS A 417 0.62 -5.67 -31.61
CA LYS A 417 1.58 -6.79 -31.60
C LYS A 417 1.35 -7.72 -30.40
N GLU A 418 1.09 -7.17 -29.21
CA GLU A 418 0.74 -7.95 -28.02
C GLU A 418 -0.60 -8.68 -28.20
N LYS A 419 -1.62 -8.01 -28.75
CA LYS A 419 -2.92 -8.63 -29.07
C LYS A 419 -2.79 -9.76 -30.09
N GLU A 420 -1.97 -9.60 -31.13
CA GLU A 420 -1.71 -10.62 -32.15
C GLU A 420 -0.97 -11.83 -31.54
N GLN A 421 0.01 -11.59 -30.67
CA GLN A 421 0.70 -12.64 -29.91
C GLN A 421 -0.28 -13.40 -28.98
N LEU A 422 -1.06 -12.69 -28.17
CA LEU A 422 -2.07 -13.28 -27.28
C LEU A 422 -3.16 -14.04 -28.06
N GLN A 423 -3.50 -13.60 -29.27
CA GLN A 423 -4.40 -14.33 -30.15
C GLN A 423 -3.77 -15.62 -30.69
N SER A 424 -2.49 -15.58 -31.10
CA SER A 424 -1.71 -16.76 -31.50
C SER A 424 -1.61 -17.79 -30.37
N ASP A 425 -1.30 -17.35 -29.15
CA ASP A 425 -1.24 -18.21 -27.96
C ASP A 425 -2.62 -18.79 -27.60
N MET A 426 -3.69 -18.01 -27.76
CA MET A 426 -5.08 -18.50 -27.64
C MET A 426 -5.44 -19.54 -28.70
N GLU A 427 -4.96 -19.41 -29.93
CA GLU A 427 -5.19 -20.38 -31.01
C GLU A 427 -4.36 -21.65 -30.82
N SER A 428 -3.12 -21.53 -30.33
CA SER A 428 -2.27 -22.63 -29.86
C SER A 428 -2.95 -23.42 -28.74
N LEU A 429 -3.39 -22.76 -27.66
CA LEU A 429 -4.07 -23.40 -26.53
C LEU A 429 -5.42 -24.03 -26.92
N LYS A 430 -6.13 -23.49 -27.91
CA LYS A 430 -7.32 -24.14 -28.49
C LYS A 430 -6.95 -25.41 -29.26
N ALA A 431 -5.86 -25.40 -30.04
CA ALA A 431 -5.38 -26.57 -30.76
C ALA A 431 -4.93 -27.69 -29.80
N ASP A 432 -4.23 -27.36 -28.71
CA ASP A 432 -3.84 -28.34 -27.69
C ASP A 432 -5.03 -28.91 -26.91
N ARG A 433 -6.01 -28.09 -26.54
CA ARG A 433 -7.27 -28.60 -25.97
C ARG A 433 -8.03 -29.48 -26.94
N ALA A 434 -8.05 -29.17 -28.24
CA ALA A 434 -8.69 -30.00 -29.26
C ALA A 434 -7.95 -31.34 -29.45
N ARG A 435 -6.62 -31.37 -29.38
CA ARG A 435 -5.81 -32.61 -29.33
C ARG A 435 -6.19 -33.45 -28.10
N GLN A 436 -6.14 -32.85 -26.91
CA GLN A 436 -6.46 -33.53 -25.66
C GLN A 436 -7.89 -34.10 -25.63
N ILE A 437 -8.88 -33.38 -26.15
CA ILE A 437 -10.26 -33.88 -26.29
C ILE A 437 -10.29 -35.11 -27.22
N LYS A 438 -9.65 -35.02 -28.39
CA LYS A 438 -9.60 -36.12 -29.37
C LYS A 438 -8.91 -37.36 -28.81
N ASP A 439 -7.89 -37.19 -27.96
CA ASP A 439 -7.17 -38.31 -27.35
C ASP A 439 -8.01 -38.97 -26.24
N LEU A 440 -8.74 -38.18 -25.43
CA LEU A 440 -9.73 -38.68 -24.47
C LEU A 440 -10.94 -39.36 -25.16
N GLU A 441 -11.35 -38.89 -26.33
CA GLU A 441 -12.37 -39.55 -27.16
C GLU A 441 -11.89 -40.90 -27.68
N GLN A 442 -10.64 -40.99 -28.15
CA GLN A 442 -10.02 -42.25 -28.55
C GLN A 442 -9.89 -43.23 -27.36
N GLU A 443 -9.48 -42.77 -26.18
CA GLU A 443 -9.39 -43.61 -24.98
C GLU A 443 -10.77 -44.11 -24.53
N LYS A 444 -11.77 -43.23 -24.49
CA LYS A 444 -13.18 -43.56 -24.24
C LYS A 444 -13.68 -44.62 -25.22
N ASP A 445 -13.35 -44.53 -26.51
CA ASP A 445 -13.80 -45.50 -27.50
C ASP A 445 -13.06 -46.84 -27.41
N HIS A 446 -11.78 -46.86 -27.03
CA HIS A 446 -11.07 -48.09 -26.66
C HIS A 446 -11.69 -48.75 -25.41
N LEU A 447 -12.04 -47.97 -24.39
CA LEU A 447 -12.72 -48.46 -23.19
C LEU A 447 -14.13 -48.99 -23.51
N ASN A 448 -14.87 -48.32 -24.41
CA ASN A 448 -16.16 -48.80 -24.91
C ASN A 448 -16.02 -50.12 -25.67
N GLN A 449 -15.02 -50.26 -26.54
CA GLN A 449 -14.76 -51.51 -27.27
C GLN A 449 -14.37 -52.64 -26.31
N ALA A 450 -13.49 -52.39 -25.33
CA ALA A 450 -13.12 -53.36 -24.30
C ALA A 450 -14.34 -53.80 -23.45
N MET A 451 -15.18 -52.84 -23.04
CA MET A 451 -16.46 -53.09 -22.37
C MET A 451 -17.42 -53.92 -23.24
N TRP A 452 -17.47 -53.65 -24.55
CA TRP A 452 -18.31 -54.39 -25.49
C TRP A 452 -17.84 -55.84 -25.64
N SER A 453 -16.54 -56.07 -25.86
CA SER A 453 -15.96 -57.43 -25.90
C SER A 453 -16.10 -58.18 -24.57
N LEU A 454 -16.04 -57.50 -23.42
CA LEU A 454 -16.30 -58.13 -22.12
C LEU A 454 -17.78 -58.52 -21.96
N ARG A 455 -18.71 -57.65 -22.38
CA ARG A 455 -20.15 -57.94 -22.40
C ARG A 455 -20.47 -59.11 -23.34
N GLU A 456 -19.95 -59.10 -24.55
CA GLU A 456 -20.10 -60.17 -25.54
C GLU A 456 -19.62 -61.52 -24.99
N ARG A 457 -18.41 -61.58 -24.42
CA ARG A 457 -17.90 -62.80 -23.75
C ARG A 457 -18.82 -63.27 -22.61
N SER A 458 -19.36 -62.34 -21.81
CA SER A 458 -20.29 -62.68 -20.74
C SER A 458 -21.64 -63.20 -21.28
N GLN A 459 -22.15 -62.60 -22.35
CA GLN A 459 -23.40 -62.99 -22.99
C GLN A 459 -23.26 -64.38 -23.63
N VAL A 460 -22.23 -64.62 -24.44
CA VAL A 460 -21.94 -65.94 -25.04
C VAL A 460 -21.77 -67.02 -23.96
N SER A 461 -21.13 -66.68 -22.84
CA SER A 461 -21.01 -67.57 -21.67
C SER A 461 -22.34 -67.84 -20.95
N SER A 462 -23.30 -66.91 -21.01
CA SER A 462 -24.66 -67.08 -20.48
C SER A 462 -25.55 -67.89 -21.44
N GLU A 463 -25.45 -67.63 -22.75
CA GLU A 463 -26.21 -68.34 -23.79
C GLU A 463 -25.77 -69.79 -23.92
N ALA A 464 -24.47 -70.09 -23.76
CA ALA A 464 -23.98 -71.47 -23.70
C ALA A 464 -24.65 -72.24 -22.56
N ARG A 465 -24.67 -71.66 -21.35
CA ARG A 465 -25.33 -72.26 -20.18
C ARG A 465 -26.85 -72.39 -20.38
N ALA A 466 -27.51 -71.41 -20.97
CA ALA A 466 -28.93 -71.51 -21.32
C ALA A 466 -29.20 -72.63 -22.35
N LYS A 467 -28.35 -72.79 -23.37
CA LYS A 467 -28.44 -73.85 -24.38
C LYS A 467 -28.20 -75.25 -23.81
N ASP A 468 -27.39 -75.38 -22.76
CA ASP A 468 -27.20 -76.66 -22.06
C ASP A 468 -28.37 -76.99 -21.13
N ILE A 469 -28.91 -76.00 -20.39
CA ILE A 469 -30.15 -76.13 -19.62
C ILE A 469 -31.36 -76.47 -20.53
N GLU A 470 -31.40 -75.95 -21.76
CA GLU A 470 -32.40 -76.37 -22.76
C GLU A 470 -32.28 -77.84 -23.16
N LYS A 471 -31.05 -78.36 -23.36
CA LYS A 471 -30.83 -79.78 -23.70
C LYS A 471 -31.28 -80.67 -22.55
N GLU A 472 -30.97 -80.29 -21.32
CA GLU A 472 -31.37 -81.02 -20.11
C GLU A 472 -32.90 -81.01 -19.94
N ASN A 473 -33.57 -79.86 -20.12
CA ASN A 473 -35.04 -79.80 -20.14
C ASN A 473 -35.66 -80.61 -21.29
N LYS A 474 -35.06 -80.63 -22.48
CA LYS A 474 -35.52 -81.45 -23.61
C LYS A 474 -35.38 -82.96 -23.30
N ALA A 475 -34.30 -83.38 -22.66
CA ALA A 475 -34.13 -84.75 -22.19
C ALA A 475 -35.15 -85.10 -21.07
N LEU A 476 -35.35 -84.21 -20.10
CA LEU A 476 -36.37 -84.40 -19.05
C LEU A 476 -37.77 -84.52 -19.66
N HIS A 477 -38.17 -83.64 -20.57
CA HIS A 477 -39.45 -83.74 -21.28
C HIS A 477 -39.59 -85.05 -22.07
N GLN A 478 -38.53 -85.56 -22.70
CA GLN A 478 -38.53 -86.87 -23.35
C GLN A 478 -38.74 -88.01 -22.33
N THR A 479 -38.04 -88.01 -21.20
CA THR A 479 -38.27 -89.03 -20.16
C THR A 479 -39.69 -88.95 -19.57
N VAL A 480 -40.25 -87.75 -19.40
CA VAL A 480 -41.63 -87.56 -18.96
C VAL A 480 -42.61 -88.13 -20.00
N THR A 481 -42.49 -87.81 -21.29
CA THR A 481 -43.39 -88.36 -22.32
C THR A 481 -43.23 -89.87 -22.46
N GLU A 482 -42.03 -90.43 -22.28
CA GLU A 482 -41.84 -91.87 -22.17
C GLU A 482 -42.60 -92.47 -20.98
N THR A 483 -42.48 -91.89 -19.77
CA THR A 483 -43.21 -92.40 -18.59
C THR A 483 -44.73 -92.31 -18.77
N SER A 484 -45.26 -91.23 -19.35
CA SER A 484 -46.68 -91.11 -19.71
C SER A 484 -47.09 -92.17 -20.72
N SER A 485 -46.27 -92.45 -21.74
CA SER A 485 -46.56 -93.50 -22.73
C SER A 485 -46.56 -94.91 -22.16
N ARG A 486 -45.84 -95.14 -21.05
CA ARG A 486 -45.85 -96.39 -20.28
C ARG A 486 -47.08 -96.45 -19.38
N LEU A 487 -47.49 -95.33 -18.79
CA LEU A 487 -48.71 -95.21 -17.98
C LEU A 487 -49.96 -95.57 -18.81
N SER A 488 -50.14 -94.97 -19.99
CA SER A 488 -51.32 -95.22 -20.83
C SER A 488 -51.39 -96.64 -21.42
N LYS A 489 -50.27 -97.37 -21.48
CA LYS A 489 -50.29 -98.81 -21.80
C LYS A 489 -50.89 -99.64 -20.66
N LEU A 490 -50.48 -99.37 -19.42
CA LEU A 490 -51.06 -100.01 -18.22
C LEU A 490 -52.55 -99.66 -18.05
N GLU A 491 -52.95 -98.43 -18.42
CA GLU A 491 -54.37 -98.05 -18.45
C GLU A 491 -55.18 -98.81 -19.51
N PHE A 492 -54.59 -99.08 -20.68
CA PHE A 492 -55.22 -99.89 -21.73
C PHE A 492 -55.34 -101.37 -21.32
N GLU A 493 -54.31 -101.95 -20.70
CA GLU A 493 -54.33 -103.31 -20.15
C GLU A 493 -55.41 -103.46 -19.05
N LYS A 494 -55.54 -102.46 -18.17
CA LYS A 494 -56.63 -102.36 -17.17
C LYS A 494 -58.02 -102.32 -17.83
N GLN A 495 -58.19 -101.59 -18.93
CA GLN A 495 -59.47 -101.54 -19.66
C GLN A 495 -59.80 -102.85 -20.38
N GLN A 496 -58.79 -103.58 -20.88
CA GLN A 496 -59.00 -104.86 -21.55
C GLN A 496 -59.50 -105.93 -20.55
N LEU A 497 -58.84 -106.07 -19.40
CA LEU A 497 -59.24 -106.99 -18.33
C LEU A 497 -60.68 -106.73 -17.82
N HIS A 498 -61.16 -105.49 -17.90
CA HIS A 498 -62.53 -105.14 -17.52
C HIS A 498 -63.59 -105.67 -18.51
N LYS A 499 -63.27 -105.70 -19.82
CA LYS A 499 -64.16 -106.26 -20.85
C LYS A 499 -64.24 -107.78 -20.78
N ASP A 500 -63.13 -108.43 -20.47
CA ASP A 500 -63.06 -109.90 -20.37
C ASP A 500 -63.88 -110.41 -19.17
N PHE A 501 -64.04 -109.61 -18.11
CA PHE A 501 -64.90 -109.90 -16.97
C PHE A 501 -66.40 -109.92 -17.33
N GLU A 502 -66.87 -109.00 -18.18
CA GLU A 502 -68.30 -108.96 -18.55
C GLU A 502 -68.70 -110.10 -19.51
N GLN A 503 -67.80 -110.55 -20.39
CA GLN A 503 -68.06 -111.67 -21.31
C GLN A 503 -68.23 -113.03 -20.61
N VAL A 504 -67.81 -113.17 -19.36
CA VAL A 504 -68.09 -114.35 -18.53
C VAL A 504 -69.52 -114.31 -17.98
N LYS A 505 -70.07 -113.11 -17.76
CA LYS A 505 -71.36 -112.88 -17.13
C LYS A 505 -72.53 -113.26 -18.06
N GLU A 506 -72.50 -112.82 -19.32
CA GLU A 506 -73.54 -113.16 -20.32
C GLU A 506 -73.70 -114.66 -20.60
N LYS A 507 -72.67 -115.47 -20.33
CA LYS A 507 -72.67 -116.91 -20.66
C LYS A 507 -73.45 -117.77 -19.67
N VAL A 508 -73.89 -117.20 -18.54
CA VAL A 508 -74.70 -117.89 -17.53
C VAL A 508 -76.19 -117.89 -17.90
N GLU A 509 -76.66 -116.85 -18.58
CA GLU A 509 -78.11 -116.60 -18.78
C GLU A 509 -78.67 -117.32 -20.03
N ARG A 510 -77.88 -117.46 -21.10
CA ARG A 510 -78.32 -118.00 -22.40
C ARG A 510 -78.62 -119.51 -22.45
N VAL A 511 -78.66 -120.21 -21.31
CA VAL A 511 -78.87 -121.67 -21.24
C VAL A 511 -80.33 -122.06 -20.96
N GLN A 512 -81.18 -121.16 -20.45
CA GLN A 512 -82.50 -121.53 -19.91
C GLN A 512 -83.71 -121.39 -20.86
N GLU A 513 -83.55 -120.84 -22.07
CA GLU A 513 -84.69 -120.47 -22.93
C GLU A 513 -84.92 -121.40 -24.15
N LEU A 514 -83.91 -122.14 -24.61
CA LEU A 514 -83.95 -122.85 -25.91
C LEU A 514 -84.78 -124.17 -25.93
N GLU A 515 -85.31 -124.63 -24.81
CA GLU A 515 -85.98 -125.94 -24.71
C GLU A 515 -87.47 -125.96 -25.14
N LYS A 516 -88.09 -124.82 -25.49
CA LYS A 516 -89.58 -124.70 -25.50
C LYS A 516 -90.31 -124.54 -26.84
N GLU A 517 -89.65 -124.21 -27.95
CA GLU A 517 -90.37 -123.86 -29.20
C GLU A 517 -90.56 -125.01 -30.22
N LEU A 518 -89.82 -126.12 -30.10
CA LEU A 518 -89.64 -127.12 -31.17
C LEU A 518 -90.83 -128.08 -31.41
N HIS A 519 -92.08 -127.72 -31.10
CA HIS A 519 -93.22 -128.66 -31.05
C HIS A 519 -94.55 -128.23 -31.67
N ARG A 520 -94.70 -127.00 -32.21
CA ARG A 520 -96.04 -126.45 -32.57
C ARG A 520 -96.43 -126.50 -34.07
N LEU A 521 -95.50 -126.47 -35.02
CA LEU A 521 -95.82 -126.01 -36.39
C LEU A 521 -96.19 -127.08 -37.45
N GLU A 522 -96.11 -128.38 -37.17
CA GLU A 522 -96.17 -129.42 -38.22
C GLU A 522 -97.58 -129.86 -38.71
N LYS A 523 -98.70 -129.29 -38.21
CA LYS A 523 -100.00 -130.02 -38.23
C LYS A 523 -101.21 -129.47 -39.01
N GLU A 524 -101.22 -128.25 -39.55
CA GLU A 524 -102.49 -127.65 -40.05
C GLU A 524 -102.66 -127.58 -41.59
N ASN A 525 -101.64 -127.87 -42.39
CA ASN A 525 -101.54 -127.37 -43.77
C ASN A 525 -102.18 -128.24 -44.90
N GLU A 526 -103.15 -129.13 -44.63
CA GLU A 526 -103.51 -130.20 -45.59
C GLU A 526 -105.00 -130.41 -45.96
N LYS A 527 -105.99 -129.90 -45.21
CA LYS A 527 -107.37 -130.50 -45.25
C LYS A 527 -108.55 -129.69 -45.79
N LEU A 528 -108.42 -128.42 -46.19
CA LEU A 528 -109.57 -127.55 -46.49
C LEU A 528 -109.92 -127.30 -47.98
N ALA A 529 -109.18 -127.88 -48.93
CA ALA A 529 -109.23 -127.45 -50.34
C ALA A 529 -110.45 -127.89 -51.20
N LYS A 530 -111.39 -128.73 -50.72
CA LYS A 530 -112.25 -129.56 -51.62
C LYS A 530 -113.78 -129.47 -51.51
N LYS A 531 -114.39 -128.53 -50.76
CA LYS A 531 -115.88 -128.42 -50.64
C LYS A 531 -116.51 -127.11 -51.13
N VAL A 532 -115.77 -126.28 -51.87
CA VAL A 532 -116.19 -124.91 -52.30
C VAL A 532 -117.28 -124.88 -53.39
N ALA A 533 -117.58 -125.99 -54.07
CA ALA A 533 -118.26 -125.94 -55.37
C ALA A 533 -119.77 -125.60 -55.36
N SER A 534 -120.54 -125.97 -54.34
CA SER A 534 -122.01 -126.11 -54.48
C SER A 534 -122.88 -124.92 -54.02
N LEU A 535 -122.34 -123.92 -53.33
CA LEU A 535 -123.13 -122.78 -52.79
C LEU A 535 -123.19 -121.55 -53.71
N LYS A 536 -122.57 -121.63 -54.89
CA LYS A 536 -122.21 -120.47 -55.72
C LYS A 536 -123.38 -119.64 -56.26
N THR A 537 -124.57 -120.23 -56.39
CA THR A 537 -125.78 -119.60 -56.96
C THR A 537 -126.61 -118.80 -55.95
N ALA A 538 -126.32 -118.88 -54.65
CA ALA A 538 -126.98 -118.04 -53.64
C ALA A 538 -126.31 -116.64 -53.49
N THR A 539 -125.02 -116.56 -53.82
CA THR A 539 -124.16 -115.37 -53.61
C THR A 539 -124.63 -114.13 -54.36
N GLU A 540 -125.09 -114.27 -55.61
CA GLU A 540 -125.21 -113.17 -56.57
C GLU A 540 -126.22 -112.08 -56.17
N LYS A 541 -127.20 -112.40 -55.31
CA LYS A 541 -128.14 -111.43 -54.74
C LYS A 541 -127.62 -110.74 -53.46
N VAL A 542 -126.71 -111.38 -52.73
CA VAL A 542 -126.01 -110.76 -51.59
C VAL A 542 -124.95 -109.78 -52.09
N ASP A 543 -124.22 -110.16 -53.15
CA ASP A 543 -123.19 -109.34 -53.80
C ASP A 543 -123.70 -107.95 -54.22
N ALA A 544 -124.99 -107.79 -54.52
CA ALA A 544 -125.60 -106.52 -54.91
C ALA A 544 -125.65 -105.52 -53.75
N LEU A 545 -126.19 -105.93 -52.59
CA LEU A 545 -126.27 -105.09 -51.39
C LEU A 545 -124.89 -104.89 -50.75
N GLU A 546 -123.99 -105.88 -50.85
CA GLU A 546 -122.61 -105.71 -50.43
C GLU A 546 -121.86 -104.64 -51.23
N ARG A 547 -122.11 -104.48 -52.54
CA ARG A 547 -121.46 -103.45 -53.36
C ARG A 547 -121.77 -102.03 -52.87
N GLU A 548 -123.02 -101.76 -52.50
CA GLU A 548 -123.47 -100.46 -52.02
C GLU A 548 -122.92 -100.14 -50.61
N SER A 549 -122.95 -101.14 -49.71
CA SER A 549 -122.34 -101.06 -48.38
C SER A 549 -120.81 -100.84 -48.44
N ARG A 550 -120.10 -101.55 -49.34
CA ARG A 550 -118.67 -101.33 -49.61
C ARG A 550 -118.38 -99.92 -50.13
N GLY A 551 -119.30 -99.30 -50.89
CA GLY A 551 -119.21 -97.92 -51.35
C GLY A 551 -119.20 -96.92 -50.18
N LEU A 552 -120.23 -96.98 -49.33
CA LEU A 552 -120.34 -96.12 -48.14
C LEU A 552 -119.20 -96.33 -47.14
N ALA A 553 -118.69 -97.57 -47.02
CA ALA A 553 -117.52 -97.88 -46.21
C ALA A 553 -116.21 -97.27 -46.77
N LEU A 554 -116.03 -97.25 -48.10
CA LEU A 554 -114.91 -96.58 -48.74
C LEU A 554 -114.97 -95.06 -48.58
N GLU A 555 -116.17 -94.46 -48.65
CA GLU A 555 -116.36 -93.04 -48.43
C GLU A 555 -116.09 -92.62 -46.97
N ASN A 556 -116.61 -93.37 -45.99
CA ASN A 556 -116.25 -93.20 -44.58
C ASN A 556 -114.73 -93.32 -44.36
N ARG A 557 -114.05 -94.22 -45.08
CA ARG A 557 -112.60 -94.40 -44.98
C ARG A 557 -111.81 -93.27 -45.65
N LYS A 558 -112.36 -92.58 -46.66
CA LYS A 558 -111.81 -91.32 -47.20
C LYS A 558 -112.01 -90.18 -46.21
N LEU A 559 -113.22 -90.01 -45.68
CA LEU A 559 -113.57 -88.94 -44.74
C LEU A 559 -112.75 -89.02 -43.44
N ARG A 560 -112.53 -90.23 -42.91
CA ARG A 560 -111.56 -90.45 -41.82
C ARG A 560 -110.16 -90.01 -42.20
N LYS A 561 -109.61 -90.46 -43.34
CA LYS A 561 -108.27 -90.02 -43.79
C LYS A 561 -108.15 -88.50 -43.92
N SER A 562 -109.17 -87.80 -44.42
CA SER A 562 -109.15 -86.34 -44.48
C SER A 562 -109.20 -85.70 -43.08
N LEU A 563 -109.97 -86.27 -42.15
CA LEU A 563 -109.99 -85.83 -40.76
C LEU A 563 -108.63 -86.07 -40.07
N ASP A 564 -108.03 -87.25 -40.26
CA ASP A 564 -106.69 -87.60 -39.77
C ASP A 564 -105.65 -86.59 -40.30
N THR A 565 -105.69 -86.22 -41.59
CA THR A 565 -104.79 -85.19 -42.15
C THR A 565 -105.05 -83.79 -41.60
N LEU A 566 -106.31 -83.39 -41.39
CA LEU A 566 -106.64 -82.09 -40.80
C LEU A 566 -106.22 -82.02 -39.33
N GLN A 567 -106.36 -83.12 -38.59
CA GLN A 567 -105.91 -83.23 -37.20
C GLN A 567 -104.37 -83.18 -37.12
N ASN A 568 -103.65 -83.84 -38.03
CA ASN A 568 -102.19 -83.74 -38.12
C ASN A 568 -101.75 -82.30 -38.46
N VAL A 569 -102.43 -81.61 -39.38
CA VAL A 569 -102.16 -80.19 -39.68
C VAL A 569 -102.45 -79.29 -38.48
N SER A 570 -103.52 -79.56 -37.71
CA SER A 570 -103.81 -78.85 -36.46
C SER A 570 -102.67 -79.02 -35.45
N VAL A 571 -102.18 -80.24 -35.23
CA VAL A 571 -101.06 -80.51 -34.31
C VAL A 571 -99.76 -79.85 -34.80
N GLN A 572 -99.50 -79.82 -36.11
CA GLN A 572 -98.36 -79.09 -36.68
C GLN A 572 -98.48 -77.58 -36.49
N LEU A 573 -99.68 -77.01 -36.67
CA LEU A 573 -99.94 -75.58 -36.50
C LEU A 573 -99.84 -75.16 -35.02
N GLU A 574 -100.37 -75.97 -34.09
CA GLU A 574 -100.11 -75.79 -32.66
C GLU A 574 -98.61 -75.93 -32.30
N GLY A 575 -97.86 -76.74 -33.04
CA GLY A 575 -96.39 -76.85 -32.91
C GLY A 575 -95.72 -75.53 -33.25
N LEU A 576 -95.95 -75.04 -34.47
CA LEU A 576 -95.44 -73.75 -34.94
C LEU A 576 -95.90 -72.56 -34.06
N GLU A 577 -97.10 -72.63 -33.48
CA GLU A 577 -97.58 -71.67 -32.49
C GLU A 577 -96.84 -71.69 -31.15
N ARG A 578 -96.22 -72.81 -30.77
CA ARG A 578 -95.36 -72.90 -29.57
C ARG A 578 -93.96 -72.42 -29.93
N ASP A 579 -93.41 -72.86 -31.06
CA ASP A 579 -92.11 -72.44 -31.57
C ASP A 579 -92.05 -70.91 -31.76
N ASN A 580 -93.10 -70.30 -32.32
CA ASN A 580 -93.17 -68.85 -32.52
C ASN A 580 -93.28 -68.08 -31.19
N LYS A 581 -93.96 -68.63 -30.17
CA LYS A 581 -94.00 -68.04 -28.82
C LYS A 581 -92.62 -68.11 -28.13
N GLN A 582 -91.88 -69.21 -28.32
CA GLN A 582 -90.50 -69.32 -27.85
C GLN A 582 -89.59 -68.30 -28.55
N LEU A 583 -89.73 -68.11 -29.87
CA LEU A 583 -88.99 -67.09 -30.61
C LEU A 583 -89.34 -65.65 -30.17
N ASP A 584 -90.60 -65.37 -29.81
CA ASP A 584 -91.01 -64.08 -29.23
C ASP A 584 -90.39 -63.87 -27.82
N GLU A 585 -90.35 -64.92 -26.99
CA GLU A 585 -89.71 -64.91 -25.66
C GLU A 585 -88.19 -64.69 -25.78
N GLU A 586 -87.49 -65.42 -26.65
CA GLU A 586 -86.07 -65.23 -26.97
C GLU A 586 -85.79 -63.81 -27.50
N ASN A 587 -86.64 -63.29 -28.40
CA ASN A 587 -86.53 -61.91 -28.88
C ASN A 587 -86.68 -60.88 -27.77
N LEU A 588 -87.54 -61.13 -26.79
CA LEU A 588 -87.73 -60.27 -25.62
C LEU A 588 -86.51 -60.31 -24.68
N GLU A 589 -85.91 -61.47 -24.48
CA GLU A 589 -84.67 -61.62 -23.71
C GLU A 589 -83.46 -60.98 -24.41
N LEU A 590 -83.32 -61.16 -25.72
CA LEU A 590 -82.30 -60.47 -26.52
C LEU A 590 -82.45 -58.96 -26.47
N ARG A 591 -83.68 -58.42 -26.49
CA ARG A 591 -83.94 -56.97 -26.31
C ARG A 591 -83.50 -56.48 -24.93
N ARG A 592 -83.87 -57.21 -23.87
CA ARG A 592 -83.41 -56.91 -22.48
C ARG A 592 -81.87 -56.95 -22.38
N MET A 593 -81.21 -57.91 -23.03
CA MET A 593 -79.76 -58.03 -23.06
C MET A 593 -79.09 -56.87 -23.83
N VAL A 594 -79.71 -56.40 -24.92
CA VAL A 594 -79.24 -55.21 -25.65
C VAL A 594 -79.44 -53.93 -24.81
N GLU A 595 -80.50 -53.85 -24.01
CA GLU A 595 -80.73 -52.72 -23.10
C GLU A 595 -79.76 -52.71 -21.91
N THR A 596 -79.45 -53.87 -21.31
CA THR A 596 -78.40 -53.94 -20.28
C THR A 596 -77.02 -53.65 -20.86
N MET A 597 -76.69 -54.13 -22.07
CA MET A 597 -75.44 -53.77 -22.77
C MET A 597 -75.35 -52.28 -23.13
N ARG A 598 -76.48 -51.62 -23.46
CA ARG A 598 -76.51 -50.16 -23.63
C ARG A 598 -76.25 -49.43 -22.31
N PHE A 599 -76.82 -49.91 -21.20
CA PHE A 599 -76.60 -49.32 -19.88
C PHE A 599 -75.14 -49.49 -19.41
N THR A 600 -74.54 -50.68 -19.57
CA THR A 600 -73.12 -50.89 -19.26
C THR A 600 -72.20 -50.10 -20.19
N GLY A 601 -72.53 -49.99 -21.48
CA GLY A 601 -71.82 -49.11 -22.42
C GLY A 601 -71.86 -47.64 -22.01
N ALA A 602 -73.03 -47.12 -21.62
CA ALA A 602 -73.17 -45.75 -21.12
C ALA A 602 -72.38 -45.52 -19.82
N LYS A 603 -72.35 -46.52 -18.92
CA LYS A 603 -71.54 -46.46 -17.68
C LYS A 603 -70.04 -46.54 -17.96
N MET A 604 -69.59 -47.36 -18.91
CA MET A 604 -68.20 -47.38 -19.36
C MET A 604 -67.79 -46.03 -19.96
N ALA A 605 -68.61 -45.48 -20.85
CA ALA A 605 -68.39 -44.16 -21.44
C ALA A 605 -68.49 -43.00 -20.42
N GLN A 606 -68.96 -43.25 -19.20
CA GLN A 606 -68.84 -42.32 -18.07
C GLN A 606 -67.51 -42.49 -17.33
N ILE A 607 -67.16 -43.73 -16.97
CA ILE A 607 -65.88 -44.05 -16.31
C ILE A 607 -64.69 -43.64 -17.19
N GLU A 608 -64.81 -43.72 -18.51
CA GLU A 608 -63.80 -43.23 -19.47
C GLU A 608 -63.64 -41.71 -19.44
N ARG A 609 -64.71 -40.94 -19.22
CA ARG A 609 -64.65 -39.48 -19.05
C ARG A 609 -64.04 -39.11 -17.70
N GLU A 610 -64.50 -39.75 -16.63
CA GLU A 610 -63.96 -39.57 -15.28
C GLU A 610 -62.46 -39.91 -15.21
N ASN A 611 -62.03 -41.00 -15.87
CA ASN A 611 -60.61 -41.33 -16.02
C ASN A 611 -59.83 -40.25 -16.79
N GLN A 612 -60.34 -39.77 -17.93
CA GLN A 612 -59.67 -38.70 -18.68
C GLN A 612 -59.59 -37.38 -17.90
N GLU A 613 -60.58 -37.07 -17.07
CA GLU A 613 -60.58 -35.90 -16.18
C GLU A 613 -59.51 -36.06 -15.09
N LEU A 614 -59.47 -37.21 -14.40
CA LEU A 614 -58.42 -37.56 -13.43
C LEU A 614 -57.02 -37.58 -14.05
N GLU A 615 -56.87 -37.95 -15.32
CA GLU A 615 -55.57 -37.89 -16.00
C GLU A 615 -55.14 -36.46 -16.37
N ARG A 616 -56.08 -35.56 -16.70
CA ARG A 616 -55.79 -34.12 -16.86
C ARG A 616 -55.38 -33.50 -15.52
N GLU A 617 -56.11 -33.77 -14.44
CA GLU A 617 -55.74 -33.30 -13.08
C GLU A 617 -54.35 -33.82 -12.66
N LYS A 618 -54.07 -35.10 -12.90
CA LYS A 618 -52.76 -35.74 -12.65
C LYS A 618 -51.63 -35.11 -13.46
N GLU A 619 -51.87 -34.66 -14.69
CA GLU A 619 -50.89 -33.89 -15.46
C GLU A 619 -50.72 -32.45 -14.96
N GLU A 620 -51.79 -31.80 -14.54
CA GLU A 620 -51.73 -30.46 -13.97
C GLU A 620 -50.99 -30.46 -12.62
N LEU A 621 -51.29 -31.42 -11.75
CA LEU A 621 -50.56 -31.65 -10.50
C LEU A 621 -49.07 -31.98 -10.74
N ARG A 622 -48.72 -32.72 -11.81
CA ARG A 622 -47.32 -32.91 -12.22
C ARG A 622 -46.64 -31.59 -12.60
N LYS A 623 -47.27 -30.78 -13.46
CA LYS A 623 -46.77 -29.46 -13.88
C LYS A 623 -46.59 -28.53 -12.67
N ASN A 624 -47.54 -28.54 -11.73
CA ASN A 624 -47.47 -27.78 -10.48
C ASN A 624 -46.33 -28.27 -9.56
N VAL A 625 -46.12 -29.58 -9.43
CA VAL A 625 -44.98 -30.15 -8.68
C VAL A 625 -43.64 -29.83 -9.33
N GLU A 626 -43.54 -29.79 -10.66
CA GLU A 626 -42.33 -29.37 -11.38
C GLU A 626 -42.04 -27.87 -11.20
N LEU A 627 -43.08 -27.03 -11.24
CA LEU A 627 -42.98 -25.60 -10.99
C LEU A 627 -42.59 -25.31 -9.53
N LEU A 628 -43.16 -26.03 -8.55
CA LEU A 628 -42.74 -25.96 -7.14
C LEU A 628 -41.29 -26.42 -6.94
N LYS A 629 -40.83 -27.48 -7.62
CA LYS A 629 -39.40 -27.89 -7.60
C LYS A 629 -38.49 -26.82 -8.21
N ALA A 630 -38.95 -26.11 -9.26
CA ALA A 630 -38.20 -25.00 -9.84
C ALA A 630 -38.16 -23.77 -8.90
N LEU A 631 -39.21 -23.52 -8.13
CA LEU A 631 -39.24 -22.48 -7.09
C LEU A 631 -38.36 -22.84 -5.89
N SER A 632 -38.38 -24.09 -5.41
CA SER A 632 -37.46 -24.58 -4.36
C SER A 632 -36.00 -24.32 -4.75
N LYS A 633 -35.61 -24.73 -5.95
CA LYS A 633 -34.27 -24.48 -6.51
C LYS A 633 -33.92 -23.01 -6.71
N LYS A 634 -34.91 -22.11 -6.75
CA LYS A 634 -34.69 -20.65 -6.73
C LYS A 634 -34.50 -20.16 -5.30
N SER A 635 -35.27 -20.64 -4.32
CA SER A 635 -35.07 -20.35 -2.88
C SER A 635 -33.68 -20.80 -2.42
N GLU A 636 -33.30 -22.05 -2.68
CA GLU A 636 -31.99 -22.62 -2.37
C GLU A 636 -30.83 -21.75 -2.91
N ARG A 637 -30.97 -21.22 -4.13
CA ARG A 637 -29.98 -20.31 -4.74
C ARG A 637 -29.96 -18.92 -4.08
N LEU A 638 -31.12 -18.39 -3.70
CA LEU A 638 -31.23 -17.10 -3.02
C LEU A 638 -30.70 -17.18 -1.58
N GLU A 639 -30.93 -18.29 -0.89
CA GLU A 639 -30.38 -18.59 0.44
C GLU A 639 -28.86 -18.71 0.41
N LEU A 640 -28.30 -19.45 -0.57
CA LEU A 640 -26.85 -19.52 -0.78
C LEU A 640 -26.24 -18.15 -1.15
N SER A 641 -26.94 -17.36 -1.99
CA SER A 641 -26.52 -16.00 -2.34
C SER A 641 -26.52 -15.08 -1.11
N TYR A 642 -27.58 -15.13 -0.30
CA TYR A 642 -27.69 -14.37 0.95
C TYR A 642 -26.62 -14.78 1.97
N GLN A 643 -26.32 -16.07 2.11
CA GLN A 643 -25.23 -16.56 2.95
C GLN A 643 -23.86 -16.04 2.48
N GLY A 644 -23.62 -16.02 1.16
CA GLY A 644 -22.41 -15.44 0.56
C GLY A 644 -22.26 -13.95 0.89
N VAL A 645 -23.29 -13.15 0.60
CA VAL A 645 -23.33 -11.71 0.90
C VAL A 645 -23.18 -11.44 2.40
N ASN A 646 -23.77 -12.27 3.26
CA ASN A 646 -23.66 -12.11 4.71
C ASN A 646 -22.25 -12.46 5.23
N ALA A 647 -21.58 -13.46 4.65
CA ALA A 647 -20.18 -13.78 4.96
C ALA A 647 -19.20 -12.70 4.46
N GLU A 648 -19.46 -12.13 3.28
CA GLU A 648 -18.70 -10.99 2.74
C GLU A 648 -18.89 -9.74 3.60
N ASN A 649 -20.12 -9.43 4.02
CA ASN A 649 -20.42 -8.32 4.93
C ASN A 649 -19.68 -8.48 6.28
N LEU A 650 -19.65 -9.70 6.85
CA LEU A 650 -18.86 -9.98 8.06
C LEU A 650 -17.34 -9.80 7.83
N ARG A 651 -16.79 -10.22 6.68
CA ARG A 651 -15.38 -9.99 6.30
C ARG A 651 -15.08 -8.50 6.15
N LEU A 652 -15.98 -7.73 5.53
CA LEU A 652 -15.86 -6.28 5.38
C LEU A 652 -15.93 -5.57 6.74
N GLN A 653 -16.85 -5.99 7.63
CA GLN A 653 -16.95 -5.44 8.98
C GLN A 653 -15.68 -5.70 9.80
N GLN A 654 -15.15 -6.93 9.80
CA GLN A 654 -13.87 -7.24 10.45
C GLN A 654 -12.71 -6.44 9.85
N THR A 655 -12.71 -6.24 8.53
CA THR A 655 -11.69 -5.42 7.85
C THR A 655 -11.77 -3.96 8.31
N LEU A 656 -12.98 -3.40 8.41
CA LEU A 656 -13.26 -2.04 8.87
C LEU A 656 -12.93 -1.84 10.36
N GLU A 657 -13.23 -2.82 11.21
CA GLU A 657 -12.83 -2.82 12.62
C GLU A 657 -11.30 -2.83 12.74
N SER A 658 -10.60 -3.66 11.93
CA SER A 658 -9.13 -3.69 11.92
C SER A 658 -8.47 -2.42 11.38
N SER A 659 -9.11 -1.72 10.41
CA SER A 659 -8.60 -0.46 9.89
C SER A 659 -8.90 0.71 10.83
N SER A 660 -10.04 0.68 11.53
CA SER A 660 -10.37 1.62 12.60
C SER A 660 -9.40 1.50 13.78
N GLN A 661 -9.05 0.28 14.21
CA GLN A 661 -8.02 0.04 15.24
C GLN A 661 -6.65 0.58 14.80
N LYS A 662 -6.24 0.34 13.55
CA LYS A 662 -4.98 0.90 13.00
C LYS A 662 -4.99 2.42 12.93
N ALA A 663 -6.11 3.02 12.54
CA ALA A 663 -6.26 4.49 12.55
C ALA A 663 -6.15 5.04 13.98
N GLN A 664 -6.80 4.43 14.97
CA GLN A 664 -6.70 4.84 16.37
C GLN A 664 -5.27 4.70 16.94
N ALA A 665 -4.52 3.67 16.54
CA ALA A 665 -3.11 3.52 16.90
C ALA A 665 -2.25 4.63 16.29
N LEU A 666 -2.39 4.89 14.98
CA LEU A 666 -1.66 5.98 14.31
C LEU A 666 -2.02 7.37 14.87
N GLU A 667 -3.27 7.59 15.28
CA GLU A 667 -3.65 8.81 16.00
C GLU A 667 -3.09 8.88 17.44
N GLN A 668 -2.75 7.75 18.07
CA GLN A 668 -2.07 7.75 19.39
C GLN A 668 -0.59 8.07 19.20
N GLU A 669 0.09 7.38 18.28
CA GLU A 669 1.48 7.67 17.87
C GLU A 669 1.65 9.14 17.47
N LEU A 670 0.72 9.71 16.71
CA LEU A 670 0.75 11.13 16.33
C LEU A 670 0.64 12.06 17.55
N ARG A 671 -0.24 11.77 18.51
CA ARG A 671 -0.39 12.58 19.75
C ARG A 671 0.83 12.48 20.66
N GLU A 672 1.48 11.33 20.69
CA GLU A 672 2.73 11.12 21.43
C GLU A 672 3.87 11.92 20.78
N LEU A 673 4.04 11.83 19.45
CA LEU A 673 5.01 12.64 18.70
C LEU A 673 4.73 14.16 18.80
N GLU A 674 3.46 14.59 18.82
CA GLU A 674 3.08 15.99 19.10
C GLU A 674 3.48 16.42 20.51
N ALA A 675 3.31 15.56 21.51
CA ALA A 675 3.71 15.83 22.89
C ALA A 675 5.23 15.91 23.05
N GLU A 676 5.99 15.00 22.44
CA GLU A 676 7.46 15.03 22.38
C GLU A 676 7.96 16.30 21.69
N ASN A 677 7.37 16.67 20.55
CA ASN A 677 7.74 17.89 19.83
C ASN A 677 7.51 19.14 20.69
N GLN A 678 6.41 19.20 21.44
CA GLN A 678 6.19 20.28 22.42
C GLN A 678 7.21 20.27 23.58
N VAL A 679 7.70 19.12 24.03
CA VAL A 679 8.77 19.04 25.05
C VAL A 679 10.08 19.57 24.46
N LEU A 680 10.49 19.10 23.28
CA LEU A 680 11.67 19.56 22.57
C LEU A 680 11.63 21.08 22.27
N GLN A 681 10.45 21.64 21.98
CA GLN A 681 10.28 23.09 21.84
C GLN A 681 10.56 23.84 23.15
N ARG A 682 10.04 23.35 24.30
CA ARG A 682 10.30 23.94 25.62
C ARG A 682 11.78 23.84 26.00
N ASP A 683 12.42 22.72 25.69
CA ASP A 683 13.85 22.52 25.96
C ASP A 683 14.73 23.42 25.07
N LEU A 684 14.37 23.60 23.79
CA LEU A 684 15.02 24.57 22.92
C LEU A 684 14.84 26.01 23.41
N GLU A 685 13.70 26.37 23.99
CA GLU A 685 13.50 27.68 24.63
C GLU A 685 14.31 27.83 25.92
N ALA A 686 14.38 26.80 26.77
CA ALA A 686 15.22 26.78 27.96
C ALA A 686 16.71 26.92 27.61
N LEU A 687 17.20 26.20 26.58
CA LEU A 687 18.56 26.33 26.06
C LEU A 687 18.83 27.71 25.45
N ARG A 688 17.87 28.30 24.73
CA ARG A 688 17.96 29.69 24.22
C ARG A 688 18.02 30.72 25.37
N LEU A 689 17.31 30.49 26.47
CA LEU A 689 17.37 31.35 27.66
C LEU A 689 18.70 31.17 28.41
N SER A 690 19.18 29.94 28.56
CA SER A 690 20.48 29.62 29.16
C SER A 690 21.63 30.27 28.37
N ASN A 691 21.63 30.15 27.03
CA ASN A 691 22.64 30.78 26.18
C ASN A 691 22.61 32.33 26.30
N LYS A 692 21.41 32.94 26.38
CA LYS A 692 21.27 34.39 26.65
C LYS A 692 21.75 34.80 28.05
N GLN A 693 21.80 33.89 29.03
CA GLN A 693 22.42 34.14 30.33
C GLN A 693 23.95 34.01 30.23
N LEU A 694 24.46 32.97 29.56
CA LEU A 694 25.88 32.78 29.30
C LEU A 694 26.50 33.98 28.55
N GLU A 695 25.82 34.47 27.50
CA GLU A 695 26.20 35.69 26.77
C GLU A 695 26.31 36.94 27.66
N ARG A 696 25.53 37.05 28.74
CA ARG A 696 25.61 38.17 29.69
C ARG A 696 26.80 37.97 30.60
N SER A 697 26.93 36.80 31.21
CA SER A 697 28.10 36.42 32.02
C SER A 697 29.43 36.57 31.27
N GLU A 698 29.45 36.33 29.94
CA GLU A 698 30.60 36.62 29.09
C GLU A 698 30.91 38.12 28.94
N LYS A 699 29.89 38.97 28.80
CA LYS A 699 30.04 40.42 28.69
C LYS A 699 30.51 41.00 30.02
N ASP A 700 29.95 40.51 31.12
CA ASP A 700 30.34 40.88 32.48
C ASP A 700 31.77 40.41 32.80
N ARG A 701 32.16 39.18 32.41
CA ARG A 701 33.55 38.70 32.47
C ARG A 701 34.50 39.60 31.67
N LYS A 702 34.15 39.97 30.44
CA LYS A 702 34.97 40.84 29.58
C LYS A 702 35.10 42.27 30.13
N ALA A 703 34.09 42.75 30.86
CA ALA A 703 34.16 44.02 31.60
C ALA A 703 35.10 43.91 32.81
N LEU A 704 34.95 42.88 33.65
CA LEU A 704 35.83 42.61 34.78
C LEU A 704 37.30 42.40 34.36
N GLU A 705 37.55 41.75 33.22
CA GLU A 705 38.89 41.61 32.64
C GLU A 705 39.50 42.97 32.23
N GLN A 706 38.68 43.91 31.74
CA GLN A 706 39.12 45.28 31.45
C GLN A 706 39.38 46.09 32.73
N GLU A 707 38.54 45.94 33.76
CA GLU A 707 38.75 46.55 35.09
C GLU A 707 40.04 46.03 35.75
N VAL A 708 40.27 44.72 35.76
CA VAL A 708 41.52 44.11 36.27
C VAL A 708 42.73 44.62 35.47
N ALA A 709 42.65 44.65 34.14
CA ALA A 709 43.72 45.18 33.31
C ALA A 709 43.97 46.69 33.53
N GLN A 710 42.97 47.45 33.98
CA GLN A 710 43.14 48.86 34.36
C GLN A 710 43.74 49.00 35.77
N LEU A 711 43.21 48.28 36.76
CA LEU A 711 43.77 48.22 38.11
C LEU A 711 45.23 47.77 38.12
N GLU A 712 45.64 46.89 37.21
CA GLU A 712 47.05 46.55 37.00
C GLU A 712 47.91 47.72 36.52
N LYS A 713 47.42 48.58 35.63
CA LYS A 713 48.15 49.78 35.18
C LYS A 713 48.27 50.77 36.34
N ASP A 714 47.19 50.99 37.07
CA ASP A 714 47.15 51.94 38.18
C ASP A 714 48.03 51.46 39.34
N LYS A 715 48.04 50.16 39.65
CA LYS A 715 49.04 49.53 40.51
C LYS A 715 50.47 49.77 40.01
N LYS A 716 50.76 49.56 38.72
CA LYS A 716 52.10 49.80 38.13
C LYS A 716 52.49 51.29 38.10
N LEU A 717 51.55 52.22 38.20
CA LEU A 717 51.80 53.65 38.41
C LEU A 717 52.08 53.96 39.89
N LEU A 718 51.26 53.44 40.80
CA LEU A 718 51.46 53.57 42.26
C LEU A 718 52.77 52.93 42.73
N GLU A 719 53.21 51.82 42.13
CA GLU A 719 54.53 51.22 42.39
C GLU A 719 55.69 52.11 41.93
N LYS A 720 55.52 52.89 40.86
CA LYS A 720 56.52 53.89 40.41
C LYS A 720 56.53 55.11 41.32
N GLU A 721 55.37 55.60 41.72
CA GLU A 721 55.22 56.67 42.72
C GLU A 721 55.86 56.27 44.05
N ALA A 722 55.57 55.05 44.55
CA ALA A 722 56.16 54.53 45.78
C ALA A 722 57.69 54.43 45.68
N LYS A 723 58.24 53.96 44.57
CA LYS A 723 59.71 53.93 44.33
C LYS A 723 60.30 55.35 44.30
N ARG A 724 59.64 56.31 43.66
CA ARG A 724 60.03 57.73 43.64
C ARG A 724 60.03 58.35 45.04
N LEU A 725 59.02 58.01 45.86
CA LEU A 725 58.91 58.47 47.25
C LEU A 725 59.97 57.82 48.15
N TRP A 726 60.25 56.52 47.98
CA TRP A 726 61.36 55.86 48.68
C TRP A 726 62.72 56.49 48.36
N GLN A 727 63.03 56.74 47.09
CA GLN A 727 64.24 57.47 46.69
C GLN A 727 64.29 58.89 47.29
N GLN A 728 63.13 59.55 47.42
CA GLN A 728 63.04 60.87 48.08
C GLN A 728 63.22 60.80 49.61
N VAL A 729 62.93 59.65 50.25
CA VAL A 729 63.23 59.39 51.66
C VAL A 729 64.71 59.08 51.82
N GLU A 730 65.28 58.16 51.04
CA GLU A 730 66.72 57.83 51.06
C GLU A 730 67.62 59.08 50.88
N LEU A 731 67.25 59.96 49.95
CA LEU A 731 67.95 61.25 49.74
C LEU A 731 67.78 62.22 50.92
N LYS A 732 66.65 62.20 51.64
CA LYS A 732 66.46 63.01 52.84
C LYS A 732 67.23 62.45 54.03
N ASP A 733 67.25 61.13 54.20
CA ASP A 733 67.97 60.47 55.28
C ASP A 733 69.48 60.67 55.11
N ALA A 734 70.02 60.58 53.89
CA ALA A 734 71.40 60.94 53.60
C ALA A 734 71.74 62.41 53.90
N VAL A 735 70.80 63.34 53.70
CA VAL A 735 70.95 64.76 54.09
C VAL A 735 70.84 64.94 55.61
N LEU A 736 69.99 64.15 56.29
CA LEU A 736 69.90 64.15 57.75
C LEU A 736 71.19 63.59 58.38
N ASP A 737 71.78 62.53 57.82
CA ASP A 737 73.07 61.97 58.24
C ASP A 737 74.22 62.97 58.04
N ASP A 738 74.31 63.64 56.89
CA ASP A 738 75.28 64.73 56.66
C ASP A 738 75.07 65.89 57.64
N SER A 739 73.82 66.29 57.90
CA SER A 739 73.51 67.33 58.89
C SER A 739 73.88 66.89 60.32
N THR A 740 73.71 65.61 60.65
CA THR A 740 74.06 65.02 61.96
C THR A 740 75.58 64.89 62.11
N ALA A 741 76.29 64.52 61.04
CA ALA A 741 77.75 64.53 60.99
C ALA A 741 78.29 65.96 61.22
N LYS A 742 77.72 66.96 60.56
CA LYS A 742 78.05 68.40 60.74
C LYS A 742 77.73 68.90 62.15
N LEU A 743 76.56 68.57 62.70
CA LEU A 743 76.21 68.89 64.09
C LEU A 743 77.20 68.25 65.07
N SER A 744 77.55 66.97 64.89
CA SER A 744 78.55 66.31 65.74
C SER A 744 79.95 66.92 65.61
N ALA A 745 80.28 67.54 64.47
CA ALA A 745 81.53 68.27 64.27
C ALA A 745 81.51 69.62 65.00
N ALA A 746 80.44 70.40 64.82
CA ALA A 746 80.21 71.64 65.57
C ALA A 746 80.15 71.42 67.08
N GLU A 747 79.60 70.29 67.56
CA GLU A 747 79.67 69.89 68.96
C GLU A 747 81.11 69.58 69.41
N ARG A 748 81.90 68.90 68.59
CA ARG A 748 83.31 68.60 68.89
C ARG A 748 84.15 69.89 68.96
N GLU A 749 83.88 70.84 68.08
CA GLU A 749 84.48 72.18 68.08
C GLU A 749 84.02 73.00 69.30
N SER A 750 82.72 73.05 69.62
CA SER A 750 82.21 73.69 70.84
C SER A 750 82.86 73.10 72.09
N ARG A 751 82.95 71.76 72.21
CA ARG A 751 83.61 71.07 73.32
C ARG A 751 85.14 71.27 73.33
N ALA A 752 85.75 71.74 72.24
CA ALA A 752 87.15 72.17 72.21
C ALA A 752 87.28 73.62 72.70
N LEU A 753 86.45 74.52 72.18
CA LEU A 753 86.35 75.91 72.63
C LEU A 753 85.99 76.02 74.12
N ASP A 754 85.11 75.18 74.65
CA ASP A 754 84.81 75.10 76.09
C ASP A 754 86.03 74.70 76.93
N LYS A 755 86.91 73.82 76.41
CA LYS A 755 88.17 73.46 77.06
C LYS A 755 89.19 74.59 77.00
N GLU A 756 89.18 75.39 75.93
CA GLU A 756 90.01 76.60 75.83
C GLU A 756 89.50 77.72 76.74
N LEU A 757 88.18 77.94 76.81
CA LEU A 757 87.55 78.82 77.78
C LEU A 757 87.81 78.37 79.22
N ALA A 758 87.81 77.06 79.50
CA ALA A 758 88.23 76.53 80.79
C ALA A 758 89.71 76.84 81.09
N ARG A 759 90.64 76.55 80.16
CA ARG A 759 92.06 76.92 80.29
C ARG A 759 92.25 78.43 80.52
N CYS A 760 91.48 79.28 79.85
CA CYS A 760 91.49 80.73 80.05
C CYS A 760 90.92 81.15 81.42
N ARG A 761 89.87 80.49 81.92
CA ARG A 761 89.35 80.68 83.29
C ARG A 761 90.35 80.24 84.35
N ASP A 762 91.06 79.13 84.12
CA ASP A 762 92.12 78.63 85.01
C ASP A 762 93.33 79.58 85.01
N ALA A 763 93.76 80.06 83.85
CA ALA A 763 94.81 81.06 83.73
C ALA A 763 94.43 82.38 84.42
N ALA A 764 93.19 82.86 84.26
CA ALA A 764 92.67 84.03 84.96
C ALA A 764 92.53 83.80 86.48
N SER A 765 92.28 82.57 86.92
CA SER A 765 92.21 82.21 88.34
C SER A 765 93.59 82.17 88.99
N LYS A 766 94.58 81.57 88.32
CA LYS A 766 96.00 81.63 88.69
C LYS A 766 96.52 83.07 88.71
N LEU A 767 96.09 83.92 87.75
CA LEU A 767 96.44 85.34 87.75
C LEU A 767 95.84 86.07 88.97
N LYS A 768 94.59 85.75 89.35
CA LYS A 768 93.98 86.25 90.61
C LYS A 768 94.64 85.70 91.88
N GLU A 769 95.23 84.51 91.84
CA GLU A 769 96.05 83.97 92.94
C GLU A 769 97.37 84.71 93.04
N LEU A 770 98.10 84.89 91.94
CA LEU A 770 99.30 85.73 91.88
C LEU A 770 99.02 87.19 92.28
N GLU A 771 97.84 87.74 91.99
CA GLU A 771 97.41 89.04 92.53
C GLU A 771 97.20 89.01 94.05
N ARG A 772 96.66 87.93 94.63
CA ARG A 772 96.51 87.79 96.09
C ARG A 772 97.87 87.63 96.75
N ASP A 773 98.73 86.78 96.22
CA ASP A 773 100.09 86.58 96.71
C ASP A 773 100.88 87.89 96.65
N ASN A 774 100.76 88.66 95.56
CA ASN A 774 101.37 89.98 95.45
C ASN A 774 100.78 90.99 96.46
N ARG A 775 99.45 90.99 96.67
CA ARG A 775 98.80 91.79 97.74
C ARG A 775 99.25 91.37 99.13
N ASP A 776 99.50 90.09 99.38
CA ASP A 776 99.85 89.57 100.71
C ASP A 776 101.36 89.67 101.00
N LEU A 777 102.22 89.53 99.98
CA LEU A 777 103.61 89.98 100.01
C LEU A 777 103.68 91.50 100.25
N THR A 778 102.84 92.29 99.59
CA THR A 778 102.72 93.73 99.86
C THR A 778 102.29 93.99 101.31
N LYS A 779 101.32 93.24 101.85
CA LYS A 779 100.95 93.31 103.27
C LYS A 779 102.13 92.94 104.18
N GLN A 780 102.87 91.87 103.90
CA GLN A 780 104.08 91.49 104.66
C GLN A 780 105.11 92.61 104.64
N VAL A 781 105.39 93.22 103.47
CA VAL A 781 106.26 94.40 103.36
C VAL A 781 105.73 95.56 104.21
N THR A 782 104.43 95.87 104.18
CA THR A 782 103.86 96.91 105.07
C THR A 782 103.90 96.54 106.55
N MET A 783 103.82 95.26 106.92
CA MET A 783 103.93 94.78 108.29
C MET A 783 105.37 94.85 108.78
N HIS A 784 106.37 94.41 108.00
CA HIS A 784 107.78 94.64 108.31
C HIS A 784 108.08 96.14 108.42
N THR A 785 107.52 96.97 107.55
CA THR A 785 107.61 98.44 107.66
C THR A 785 107.00 98.95 108.97
N ARG A 786 105.84 98.42 109.40
CA ARG A 786 105.18 98.80 110.66
C ARG A 786 105.93 98.33 111.90
N THR A 787 106.54 97.14 111.89
CA THR A 787 107.42 96.64 112.97
C THR A 787 108.70 97.48 113.05
N LEU A 788 109.23 97.92 111.91
CA LEU A 788 110.37 98.85 111.84
C LEU A 788 110.03 100.26 112.35
N THR A 789 108.76 100.70 112.36
CA THR A 789 108.33 101.97 112.97
C THR A 789 107.93 101.83 114.44
N THR A 790 107.25 100.77 114.86
CA THR A 790 106.88 100.61 116.29
C THR A 790 108.08 100.40 117.21
N LEU A 791 109.22 99.95 116.67
CA LEU A 791 110.51 99.93 117.38
C LEU A 791 111.23 101.30 117.45
N ARG A 792 110.61 102.41 117.00
CA ARG A 792 111.29 103.73 116.87
C ARG A 792 110.69 104.90 117.66
N GLU A 793 109.55 104.74 118.37
CA GLU A 793 108.77 105.88 118.87
C GLU A 793 108.79 106.13 120.40
N VAL A 794 109.77 105.59 121.14
CA VAL A 794 109.91 105.84 122.60
C VAL A 794 111.28 106.45 122.98
N SER A 795 111.95 107.20 122.09
CA SER A 795 113.19 107.92 122.44
C SER A 795 113.45 109.22 121.65
N ARG A 796 112.90 110.31 122.22
CA ARG A 796 113.47 111.67 122.37
C ARG A 796 114.50 112.22 121.34
N CYS A 797 114.08 113.35 120.74
CA CYS A 797 114.80 114.64 120.71
C CYS A 797 116.29 114.72 120.25
N GLY A 798 116.56 115.34 119.09
CA GLY A 798 117.87 115.97 118.85
C GLY A 798 118.16 116.55 117.45
N ARG A 799 117.95 117.87 117.26
CA ARG A 799 118.50 118.79 116.20
C ARG A 799 118.18 118.42 114.73
N ALA A 800 117.57 119.25 113.85
CA ALA A 800 117.69 120.69 113.50
C ALA A 800 118.95 121.06 112.68
N PRO A 801 118.91 122.03 111.71
CA PRO A 801 117.80 122.89 111.25
C PRO A 801 117.65 123.05 109.69
N ARG A 802 116.77 123.97 109.24
CA ARG A 802 116.54 124.49 107.84
C ARG A 802 115.75 123.54 106.90
N GLN A 803 114.62 123.91 106.28
CA GLN A 803 114.27 125.02 105.34
C GLN A 803 114.81 124.82 103.90
N PRO A 804 114.07 125.25 102.84
CA PRO A 804 112.60 125.45 102.67
C PRO A 804 112.11 124.95 101.26
N ARG A 805 110.99 125.50 100.75
CA ARG A 805 110.53 125.50 99.32
C ARG A 805 109.92 124.17 98.79
N LEU A 806 108.78 124.20 98.07
CA LEU A 806 108.45 124.62 96.68
C LEU A 806 109.02 123.69 95.59
N GLY A 807 108.15 123.29 94.65
CA GLY A 807 108.45 122.49 93.46
C GLY A 807 107.79 121.10 93.50
N GLY A 808 107.30 120.52 92.39
CA GLY A 808 107.15 121.05 91.02
C GLY A 808 107.66 120.08 89.94
N GLY A 809 106.98 120.05 88.78
CA GLY A 809 107.30 119.18 87.63
C GLY A 809 106.33 117.98 87.51
N ALA A 810 105.44 117.86 86.53
CA ALA A 810 105.09 118.72 85.39
C ALA A 810 106.08 118.81 84.19
N VAL A 811 105.70 118.11 83.10
CA VAL A 811 105.61 118.61 81.71
C VAL A 811 106.91 118.81 80.86
N ASN A 812 106.77 118.52 79.55
CA ASN A 812 107.73 118.64 78.42
C ASN A 812 108.92 117.66 78.43
N ALA A 813 109.56 117.31 77.29
CA ALA A 813 109.45 117.69 75.86
C ALA A 813 109.43 116.38 75.02
N SER A 814 108.80 116.20 73.84
CA SER A 814 108.66 116.96 72.58
C SER A 814 109.96 117.10 71.75
N ALA A 815 109.92 116.58 70.51
CA ALA A 815 110.95 116.66 69.44
C ALA A 815 112.20 115.75 69.61
N PRO A 816 112.91 115.36 68.52
CA PRO A 816 112.72 115.78 67.12
C PRO A 816 112.24 114.70 66.14
N SER A 817 111.88 115.18 64.95
CA SER A 817 111.73 114.44 63.69
C SER A 817 113.02 113.73 63.26
N GLY A 818 112.89 112.56 62.62
CA GLY A 818 113.99 111.83 61.96
C GLY A 818 113.56 110.44 61.47
N THR A 819 112.79 110.34 60.39
CA THR A 819 113.28 110.00 59.03
C THR A 819 113.93 108.61 58.89
N GLY A 820 113.18 107.66 58.33
CA GLY A 820 113.61 106.31 57.95
C GLY A 820 112.44 105.50 57.36
N VAL A 821 111.85 105.87 56.21
CA VAL A 821 112.36 105.82 54.81
C VAL A 821 112.40 104.39 54.24
N LEU A 822 111.40 104.05 53.42
CA LEU A 822 111.35 103.01 52.36
C LEU A 822 111.56 101.53 52.80
N CYS A 823 111.10 100.48 52.09
CA CYS A 823 110.26 100.29 50.89
C CYS A 823 109.17 99.24 51.25
N GLY A 824 108.01 99.08 50.60
CA GLY A 824 107.78 98.76 49.17
C GLY A 824 107.38 97.27 49.04
N GLY A 825 106.30 96.85 48.37
CA GLY A 825 105.36 97.61 47.53
C GLY A 825 104.05 96.88 47.15
N THR A 826 103.51 97.23 45.97
CA THR A 826 102.09 97.11 45.53
C THR A 826 101.79 95.89 44.61
N VAL A 827 100.50 95.69 44.21
CA VAL A 827 99.87 94.68 43.29
C VAL A 827 99.13 93.55 44.05
N HIS A 828 97.87 93.12 43.77
CA HIS A 828 96.69 93.56 42.96
C HIS A 828 95.39 92.99 43.63
N VAL A 829 94.11 93.42 43.44
CA VAL A 829 93.21 93.72 42.27
C VAL A 829 92.66 92.44 41.60
N LEU A 830 91.35 92.19 41.37
CA LEU A 830 90.09 93.02 41.29
C LEU A 830 88.99 92.67 42.36
N PRO A 831 87.85 93.41 42.42
CA PRO A 831 86.68 93.21 43.32
C PRO A 831 85.51 92.42 42.63
N ASP A 832 84.27 92.23 43.13
CA ASP A 832 83.26 93.20 43.60
C ASP A 832 82.12 92.68 44.52
N SER A 833 81.67 93.57 45.43
CA SER A 833 80.30 94.01 45.85
C SER A 833 79.05 93.09 45.75
N THR A 834 77.96 93.18 46.54
CA THR A 834 77.61 93.91 47.81
C THR A 834 76.38 93.24 48.49
N TRP A 835 75.95 93.72 49.68
CA TRP A 835 74.81 93.20 50.47
C TRP A 835 73.45 93.91 50.26
N ASP A 836 72.38 93.23 50.68
CA ASP A 836 71.02 93.70 51.06
C ASP A 836 70.07 94.35 50.03
N GLY A 837 68.75 94.27 50.33
CA GLY A 837 67.74 95.24 49.84
C GLY A 837 66.45 94.68 49.23
N VAL A 838 65.41 94.42 50.05
CA VAL A 838 64.10 93.89 49.64
C VAL A 838 63.13 94.97 49.04
N CYS A 839 62.28 94.53 48.08
CA CYS A 839 60.93 95.03 47.69
C CYS A 839 60.67 95.98 46.48
N ARG A 840 59.83 95.45 45.57
CA ARG A 840 58.70 96.06 44.79
C ARG A 840 58.93 96.90 43.51
N SER A 841 58.01 96.64 42.56
CA SER A 841 57.48 97.54 41.51
C SER A 841 58.44 97.98 40.39
N GLU A 842 58.00 98.23 39.14
CA GLU A 842 56.78 97.90 38.37
C GLU A 842 57.07 98.16 36.86
N GLU A 843 56.31 97.55 35.93
CA GLU A 843 55.96 98.06 34.57
C GLU A 843 57.04 98.65 33.59
N GLN A 844 56.91 98.73 32.25
CA GLN A 844 55.79 98.57 31.32
C GLN A 844 56.29 98.21 29.88
N ARG A 845 55.64 97.21 29.23
CA ARG A 845 54.92 97.30 27.92
C ARG A 845 55.62 97.76 26.60
N ALA A 846 55.77 96.82 25.65
CA ALA A 846 55.53 96.97 24.19
C ALA A 846 55.72 95.62 23.41
N HIS A 847 54.98 95.22 22.35
CA HIS A 847 53.61 95.60 21.90
C HIS A 847 53.04 94.62 20.80
N ARG A 848 51.94 93.87 21.09
CA ARG A 848 50.97 93.21 20.14
C ARG A 848 51.52 92.09 19.19
N LEU A 849 50.75 91.09 18.69
CA LEU A 849 49.30 90.93 18.40
C LEU A 849 48.73 89.53 18.79
N LEU A 850 47.38 89.47 18.94
CA LEU A 850 46.38 88.38 18.71
C LEU A 850 46.84 86.89 18.59
N GLY A 851 46.16 85.88 19.17
CA GLY A 851 44.91 85.85 19.96
C GLY A 851 44.46 84.41 20.34
N SER A 852 43.41 84.26 21.18
CA SER A 852 42.77 82.99 21.64
C SER A 852 41.54 82.63 20.75
N PRO A 853 40.76 81.51 20.90
CA PRO A 853 40.50 80.58 22.04
C PRO A 853 41.26 79.23 21.92
N CYS A 854 41.29 78.27 22.87
CA CYS A 854 40.30 77.64 23.78
C CYS A 854 39.35 76.60 23.11
N PRO A 855 38.92 75.54 23.86
CA PRO A 855 38.80 74.18 23.30
C PRO A 855 37.38 73.78 22.83
N ASP A 856 37.32 72.66 22.12
CA ASP A 856 36.09 72.10 21.53
C ASP A 856 35.01 71.76 22.58
N ILE A 857 33.81 72.24 22.29
CA ILE A 857 32.56 71.92 22.99
C ILE A 857 31.61 71.31 21.97
N THR A 858 31.18 70.07 22.18
CA THR A 858 30.09 69.42 21.44
C THR A 858 28.83 69.36 22.30
N THR A 859 27.98 70.38 22.21
CA THR A 859 26.66 70.42 22.86
C THR A 859 25.53 70.37 21.82
N THR A 860 24.39 69.85 22.26
CA THR A 860 23.22 69.44 21.47
C THR A 860 22.28 70.59 21.05
N HIS A 861 21.25 70.23 20.27
CA HIS A 861 20.04 71.00 19.93
C HIS A 861 20.21 72.14 18.89
N ASN A 862 19.24 72.43 18.01
CA ASN A 862 17.85 71.94 17.84
C ASN A 862 17.39 72.06 16.37
N LEU A 863 16.51 71.15 15.90
CA LEU A 863 15.22 71.44 15.22
C LEU A 863 14.63 70.18 14.54
N ALA A 864 13.31 70.02 14.69
CA ALA A 864 12.46 69.05 13.96
C ALA A 864 11.80 69.79 12.75
N PRO A 865 10.96 69.18 11.86
CA PRO A 865 10.20 67.91 12.02
C PRO A 865 10.05 67.03 10.74
N PHE A 866 9.06 66.12 10.78
CA PHE A 866 8.43 65.28 9.72
C PHE A 866 8.93 63.84 9.46
N ILE A 867 7.99 62.90 9.69
CA ILE A 867 7.76 61.59 9.05
C ILE A 867 8.87 60.51 9.17
N PRO A 868 8.70 59.54 10.07
CA PRO A 868 9.20 58.18 9.88
C PRO A 868 8.20 57.37 9.02
N LEU A 869 8.68 56.76 7.93
CA LEU A 869 7.92 55.74 7.21
C LEU A 869 7.99 54.40 7.96
N LEU A 870 6.89 54.00 8.59
CA LEU A 870 6.71 52.62 9.04
C LEU A 870 6.54 51.69 7.82
N PRO A 871 7.10 50.47 7.85
CA PRO A 871 6.72 49.44 6.88
C PRO A 871 5.24 49.07 7.08
N VAL A 872 4.49 48.98 5.99
CA VAL A 872 3.05 48.69 6.04
C VAL A 872 2.80 47.25 6.47
N SER A 873 2.17 47.07 7.63
CA SER A 873 1.46 45.84 7.96
C SER A 873 0.02 45.96 7.43
N THR A 874 -0.28 45.26 6.34
CA THR A 874 -1.64 45.19 5.77
C THR A 874 -2.33 43.92 6.21
N CYS A 875 -3.09 44.00 7.31
CA CYS A 875 -4.12 43.03 7.64
C CYS A 875 -5.49 43.72 7.50
N VAL A 876 -6.24 43.38 6.47
CA VAL A 876 -7.64 43.82 6.28
C VAL A 876 -8.48 42.66 5.77
N CYS A 877 -9.56 42.41 6.50
CA CYS A 877 -10.79 41.68 6.21
C CYS A 877 -10.87 40.88 4.89
N ALA A 878 -11.14 39.57 4.90
CA ALA A 878 -12.36 38.94 5.44
C ALA A 878 -13.66 39.48 4.79
N HIS A 879 -14.30 38.64 3.97
CA HIS A 879 -15.70 38.82 3.60
C HIS A 879 -16.41 37.47 3.72
N LEU A 880 -17.42 37.39 4.59
CA LEU A 880 -18.39 36.31 4.53
C LEU A 880 -19.36 36.58 3.38
N THR A 881 -19.69 35.54 2.62
CA THR A 881 -21.10 35.28 2.24
C THR A 881 -21.29 33.80 1.90
N SER A 882 -22.22 33.16 2.59
CA SER A 882 -22.78 31.85 2.25
C SER A 882 -23.71 31.94 1.03
N TYR A 883 -23.72 30.95 0.14
CA TYR A 883 -24.74 30.86 -0.92
C TYR A 883 -25.22 29.42 -1.19
N PHE A 884 -26.45 29.16 -0.73
CA PHE A 884 -27.43 28.14 -1.14
C PHE A 884 -28.78 28.61 -0.54
N PRO A 885 -29.97 28.26 -1.07
CA PRO A 885 -30.25 27.31 -2.16
C PRO A 885 -31.26 27.84 -3.22
N ALA A 886 -31.85 26.90 -3.97
CA ALA A 886 -33.17 26.92 -4.63
C ALA A 886 -33.30 27.57 -6.03
N SER A 887 -33.14 26.73 -7.06
CA SER A 887 -34.30 26.15 -7.78
C SER A 887 -33.95 24.74 -8.28
#